data_AF-A0A3Q2YW72-F1
#
_entry.id   AF-A0A3Q2YW72-F1
#
_cell.length_a   1.000
_cell.length_b   1.000
_cell.length_c   1.000
_cell.angle_alpha   90.00
_cell.angle_beta   90.00
_cell.angle_gamma   90.00
#
_symmetry.space_group_name_H-M   'P 1'
#
loop_
_entity.id
_entity.type
_entity.pdbx_description
1 polymer ?
#
loop_
_entity_poly.entity_id
_entity_poly.type
_entity_poly.pdbx_seq_one_letter_code
_entity_poly.pdbx_strand_id
1 'polypeptide(L)'
;MSPVSGLLGVLLLASAARGFGILPGNSRSHQEITEEAILNVTVQVCRALAEAEGNDFALPSQPFTASGVAAACRAEGSVKSFRRAIGSITLRNVRVDLLEALNASFHFDDETFVSGRDIITEGLQTVKADNKRQNFEAAQDSLGETLHTLQDFYSHSNWAENGNALPNSNLIRPDASIGNLADESRATCRSCDGDDCRNNILEDIAREQILTTGYFAVIPGTASKPTGKCSHGGALDLTSRIEPTGGINKDTFESEHGFLHAEAAALATMATSEILEDVRRAAGNQPFLQMLGISRGSGKALCFVIDTTQSMSDDIAAVRSAASSLIDGQAGTDDEPSAYILVPFNDPTFGPPIRTSDPEAFENFLDDLTASGGGDDEEPSLSGLQLALTDAPRSSDIFLFTDAPAKDRQLRSTVIALIERTQSAVYFLITQTTANGRRRRRQNRPQAPGRIAESDARLYEELAEAAGGLVVELRQDELQEAVGIIGQMSRSSLVTLARGSGTPGDDGDFTFVVDQTVGDLQLLLTGPSSLITVTDPQGGRQEFNAMSLRPVGNLQTLRLRPQVGRWRVAVQSPNAYALKAVGQSPIDFLFDFVEYVPSQNTFDVLDTRPRAGANGSLLVTLTDADAANVTRVVLAEVAGSAEVPGDVEALGRGRYLVRVPSVPSAPFVVRVEGNAPDAAGEASPFQRESATSFRASNITIKAQAARNLVPGTPLSVPFSVTVRGTGGNVSIRATTNNPLYAADAPGSLPAEPGASANGTVALSVPLNTPSGTTVTLVIEAEGPGGGGDVNYVVLRISVLNPVGGPPVPFRASAGPPPTACRAAAGERLRAPRVRAAVRRQVRAQLPRGAVAPVGDGERRRRRDGRGAGQPRPRQRDAVRQTGARQPERHLGDLRRLVRLARRGAAGGGQRGQRRHVLLQRLHRQRRRPRRLFPQLGRARPGAWSPAEFGPVLKSRRETLGSCGRGFRSAKVRPFLEIFPLGGSVR
;
A
#
# COMPACT_ATOMS: atom_id res chain seq x y z
N MET A 1 31.41 33.40 9.79
CA MET A 1 31.02 32.40 8.78
C MET A 1 31.61 31.09 9.24
N SER A 2 30.78 30.15 9.69
CA SER A 2 31.23 28.90 10.30
C SER A 2 31.21 27.75 9.28
N PRO A 3 32.11 26.76 9.37
CA PRO A 3 32.23 25.70 8.36
C PRO A 3 31.03 24.73 8.31
N VAL A 4 30.18 24.72 9.34
CA VAL A 4 29.03 23.80 9.48
C VAL A 4 28.04 23.88 8.31
N SER A 5 27.87 25.07 7.70
CA SER A 5 26.99 25.26 6.54
C SER A 5 27.49 24.59 5.25
N GLY A 6 28.73 24.07 5.22
CA GLY A 6 29.27 23.37 4.05
C GLY A 6 28.78 21.92 3.91
N LEU A 7 28.51 21.22 5.01
CA LEU A 7 28.23 19.78 4.98
C LEU A 7 26.85 19.46 4.37
N LEU A 8 25.83 20.27 4.70
CA LEU A 8 24.46 20.07 4.23
C LEU A 8 24.31 20.25 2.70
N GLY A 9 25.24 20.99 2.06
CA GLY A 9 25.23 21.20 0.61
C GLY A 9 25.77 20.02 -0.20
N VAL A 10 26.52 19.10 0.41
CA VAL A 10 27.12 17.93 -0.27
C VAL A 10 26.10 16.80 -0.42
N LEU A 11 25.22 16.60 0.57
CA LEU A 11 24.16 15.58 0.55
C LEU A 11 23.18 15.74 -0.63
N LEU A 12 23.00 16.95 -1.16
CA LEU A 12 22.15 17.22 -2.34
C LEU A 12 22.79 16.80 -3.68
N LEU A 13 24.05 16.35 -3.68
CA LEU A 13 24.80 15.91 -4.87
C LEU A 13 25.33 14.47 -4.74
N ALA A 14 25.09 13.80 -3.61
CA ALA A 14 25.44 12.40 -3.39
C ALA A 14 24.44 11.50 -4.14
N SER A 15 24.75 11.13 -5.38
CA SER A 15 24.18 9.91 -5.96
C SER A 15 24.73 8.73 -5.18
N ALA A 16 23.85 7.83 -4.74
CA ALA A 16 24.23 6.56 -4.13
C ALA A 16 25.00 5.66 -5.11
N ALA A 17 25.47 4.51 -4.62
CA ALA A 17 25.53 3.32 -5.45
C ALA A 17 24.10 3.12 -5.95
N ARG A 18 23.90 3.10 -7.27
CA ARG A 18 22.58 2.88 -7.85
C ARG A 18 22.63 1.49 -8.42
N GLY A 19 21.89 0.56 -7.85
CA GLY A 19 21.71 -0.74 -8.50
C GLY A 19 20.91 -0.60 -9.81
N PHE A 20 20.43 -1.74 -10.34
CA PHE A 20 19.73 -1.85 -11.63
C PHE A 20 18.85 -0.64 -11.98
N GLY A 21 19.31 0.12 -12.98
CA GLY A 21 19.09 1.56 -13.12
C GLY A 21 17.68 2.06 -12.82
N ILE A 22 17.57 2.97 -11.86
CA ILE A 22 16.32 3.36 -11.16
C ILE A 22 15.17 3.90 -12.06
N LEU A 23 15.45 4.33 -13.29
CA LEU A 23 14.45 4.87 -14.23
C LEU A 23 14.24 3.97 -15.46
N PRO A 24 13.04 4.02 -16.08
CA PRO A 24 12.81 3.43 -17.41
C PRO A 24 13.83 3.95 -18.44
N GLY A 25 14.44 3.03 -19.18
CA GLY A 25 15.43 3.33 -20.21
C GLY A 25 15.70 2.12 -21.10
N ASN A 26 16.92 2.03 -21.67
CA ASN A 26 17.37 0.81 -22.35
C ASN A 26 17.76 -0.28 -21.33
N SER A 27 18.31 0.13 -20.19
CA SER A 27 18.68 -0.73 -19.06
C SER A 27 17.43 -1.16 -18.28
N ARG A 28 17.48 -2.36 -17.70
CA ARG A 28 16.46 -2.89 -16.79
C ARG A 28 16.60 -2.30 -15.40
N SER A 29 15.49 -1.94 -14.79
CA SER A 29 15.45 -1.41 -13.42
C SER A 29 15.12 -2.46 -12.35
N HIS A 30 15.43 -2.16 -11.09
CA HIS A 30 14.90 -2.87 -9.92
C HIS A 30 13.37 -3.08 -9.97
N GLN A 31 12.61 -2.06 -10.39
CA GLN A 31 11.16 -2.18 -10.48
C GLN A 31 10.75 -3.18 -11.57
N GLU A 32 11.43 -3.19 -12.72
CA GLU A 32 11.13 -4.10 -13.83
C GLU A 32 11.54 -5.55 -13.57
N ILE A 33 12.67 -5.76 -12.88
CA ILE A 33 13.15 -7.09 -12.42
C ILE A 33 12.14 -7.65 -11.41
N THR A 34 11.72 -6.83 -10.45
CA THR A 34 10.78 -7.19 -9.39
C THR A 34 9.36 -7.44 -9.94
N GLU A 35 8.82 -6.56 -10.80
CA GLU A 35 7.50 -6.73 -11.41
C GLU A 35 7.46 -7.99 -12.30
N GLU A 36 8.49 -8.25 -13.11
CA GLU A 36 8.57 -9.48 -13.91
C GLU A 36 8.56 -10.74 -13.03
N ALA A 37 9.40 -10.79 -11.99
CA ALA A 37 9.48 -11.96 -11.12
C ALA A 37 8.16 -12.22 -10.37
N ILE A 38 7.48 -11.17 -9.88
CA ILE A 38 6.16 -11.28 -9.25
C ILE A 38 5.14 -11.84 -10.24
N LEU A 39 5.04 -11.30 -11.45
CA LEU A 39 4.10 -11.76 -12.47
C LEU A 39 4.38 -13.21 -12.89
N ASN A 40 5.65 -13.55 -13.16
CA ASN A 40 6.08 -14.89 -13.56
C ASN A 40 5.74 -15.94 -12.50
N VAL A 41 6.07 -15.71 -11.22
CA VAL A 41 5.76 -16.64 -10.14
C VAL A 41 4.25 -16.75 -9.94
N THR A 42 3.51 -15.63 -9.90
CA THR A 42 2.04 -15.60 -9.71
C THR A 42 1.31 -16.48 -10.74
N VAL A 43 1.70 -16.40 -12.03
CA VAL A 43 1.16 -17.27 -13.08
C VAL A 43 1.38 -18.76 -12.77
N GLN A 44 2.55 -19.16 -12.28
CA GLN A 44 2.80 -20.56 -11.92
C GLN A 44 2.02 -20.99 -10.67
N VAL A 45 1.80 -20.10 -9.69
CA VAL A 45 0.96 -20.42 -8.51
C VAL A 45 -0.49 -20.64 -8.90
N CYS A 46 -1.05 -19.74 -9.71
CA CYS A 46 -2.43 -19.84 -10.19
C CYS A 46 -2.63 -21.08 -11.08
N ARG A 47 -1.64 -21.40 -11.93
CA ARG A 47 -1.60 -22.65 -12.67
C ARG A 47 -1.60 -23.88 -11.76
N ALA A 48 -0.71 -23.92 -10.76
CA ALA A 48 -0.61 -25.05 -9.83
C ALA A 48 -1.87 -25.22 -8.97
N LEU A 49 -2.58 -24.14 -8.63
CA LEU A 49 -3.90 -24.21 -7.99
C LEU A 49 -4.96 -24.79 -8.94
N ALA A 50 -5.02 -24.31 -10.18
CA ALA A 50 -5.97 -24.83 -11.16
C ALA A 50 -5.74 -26.33 -11.44
N GLU A 51 -4.49 -26.75 -11.65
CA GLU A 51 -4.12 -28.16 -11.80
C GLU A 51 -4.48 -29.01 -10.56
N ALA A 52 -4.32 -28.47 -9.34
CA ALA A 52 -4.70 -29.17 -8.10
C ALA A 52 -6.22 -29.30 -7.89
N GLU A 53 -7.01 -28.39 -8.44
CA GLU A 53 -8.48 -28.39 -8.39
C GLU A 53 -9.14 -29.18 -9.53
N GLY A 54 -8.37 -29.63 -10.53
CA GLY A 54 -8.92 -30.18 -11.77
C GLY A 54 -9.55 -29.12 -12.70
N ASN A 55 -9.14 -27.87 -12.54
CA ASN A 55 -9.56 -26.71 -13.31
C ASN A 55 -8.65 -26.49 -14.53
N ASP A 56 -9.24 -26.21 -15.71
CA ASP A 56 -8.47 -25.75 -16.87
C ASP A 56 -7.80 -24.39 -16.60
N PHE A 57 -6.56 -24.23 -17.06
CA PHE A 57 -5.76 -23.01 -16.93
C PHE A 57 -5.28 -22.51 -18.30
N ALA A 58 -5.61 -21.26 -18.63
CA ALA A 58 -5.10 -20.56 -19.80
C ALA A 58 -3.89 -19.70 -19.41
N LEU A 59 -2.76 -19.91 -20.08
CA LEU A 59 -1.60 -19.02 -19.93
C LEU A 59 -1.92 -17.64 -20.54
N PRO A 60 -1.70 -16.52 -19.82
CA PRO A 60 -1.89 -15.20 -20.38
C PRO A 60 -0.84 -14.88 -21.45
N SER A 61 -1.11 -13.87 -22.28
CA SER A 61 -0.17 -13.39 -23.30
C SER A 61 1.10 -12.81 -22.67
N GLN A 62 2.25 -13.06 -23.30
CA GLN A 62 3.52 -12.44 -22.92
C GLN A 62 3.81 -11.17 -23.73
N PRO A 63 4.45 -10.14 -23.15
CA PRO A 63 4.84 -10.03 -21.74
C PRO A 63 3.61 -9.96 -20.82
N PHE A 64 3.70 -10.56 -19.64
CA PHE A 64 2.57 -10.61 -18.70
C PHE A 64 2.20 -9.21 -18.18
N THR A 65 0.91 -8.98 -17.96
CA THR A 65 0.37 -7.75 -17.34
C THR A 65 -0.41 -8.12 -16.08
N ALA A 66 -0.54 -7.18 -15.12
CA ALA A 66 -1.28 -7.43 -13.88
C ALA A 66 -2.72 -7.90 -14.13
N SER A 67 -3.43 -7.29 -15.08
CA SER A 67 -4.77 -7.72 -15.52
C SER A 67 -4.76 -9.13 -16.10
N GLY A 68 -3.86 -9.42 -17.06
CA GLY A 68 -3.80 -10.73 -17.72
C GLY A 68 -3.49 -11.87 -16.75
N VAL A 69 -2.62 -11.62 -15.76
CA VAL A 69 -2.31 -12.58 -14.69
C VAL A 69 -3.51 -12.77 -13.76
N ALA A 70 -4.16 -11.69 -13.31
CA ALA A 70 -5.35 -11.80 -12.46
C ALA A 70 -6.52 -12.51 -13.15
N ALA A 71 -6.75 -12.26 -14.45
CA ALA A 71 -7.72 -12.99 -15.26
C ALA A 71 -7.39 -14.49 -15.34
N ALA A 72 -6.12 -14.85 -15.60
CA ALA A 72 -5.66 -16.24 -15.58
C ALA A 72 -5.81 -16.90 -14.19
N CYS A 73 -5.70 -16.13 -13.11
CA CYS A 73 -5.96 -16.56 -11.74
C CYS A 73 -7.46 -16.69 -11.38
N ARG A 74 -8.38 -16.27 -12.27
CA ARG A 74 -9.81 -16.07 -11.98
C ARG A 74 -10.02 -15.16 -10.76
N ALA A 75 -9.44 -13.96 -10.86
CA ALA A 75 -9.23 -13.03 -9.76
C ALA A 75 -9.40 -11.56 -10.20
N GLU A 76 -10.25 -11.29 -11.20
CA GLU A 76 -10.37 -9.99 -11.87
C GLU A 76 -10.79 -8.85 -10.90
N GLY A 77 -11.65 -9.16 -9.92
CA GLY A 77 -12.03 -8.23 -8.85
C GLY A 77 -10.89 -7.80 -7.92
N SER A 78 -9.70 -8.41 -8.04
CA SER A 78 -8.51 -8.12 -7.22
C SER A 78 -7.41 -7.33 -7.93
N VAL A 79 -7.54 -7.01 -9.24
CA VAL A 79 -6.51 -6.31 -10.05
C VAL A 79 -5.96 -5.05 -9.38
N LYS A 80 -6.82 -4.24 -8.73
CA LYS A 80 -6.40 -3.03 -8.00
C LYS A 80 -5.49 -3.34 -6.81
N SER A 81 -5.79 -4.40 -6.06
CA SER A 81 -4.98 -4.84 -4.91
C SER A 81 -3.69 -5.52 -5.37
N PHE A 82 -3.70 -6.28 -6.47
CA PHE A 82 -2.49 -6.84 -7.06
C PHE A 82 -1.52 -5.75 -7.56
N ARG A 83 -2.02 -4.75 -8.31
CA ARG A 83 -1.19 -3.61 -8.73
C ARG A 83 -0.66 -2.80 -7.54
N ARG A 84 -1.42 -2.67 -6.46
CA ARG A 84 -0.94 -2.04 -5.22
C ARG A 84 0.18 -2.85 -4.56
N ALA A 85 0.07 -4.17 -4.51
CA ALA A 85 1.13 -5.03 -3.95
C ALA A 85 2.42 -4.93 -4.78
N ILE A 86 2.33 -5.02 -6.12
CA ILE A 86 3.46 -4.77 -7.03
C ILE A 86 4.05 -3.38 -6.79
N GLY A 87 3.20 -2.35 -6.68
CA GLY A 87 3.60 -0.97 -6.41
C GLY A 87 4.37 -0.82 -5.08
N SER A 88 3.83 -1.33 -3.97
CA SER A 88 4.49 -1.33 -2.66
C SER A 88 5.86 -2.01 -2.74
N ILE A 89 5.94 -3.25 -3.24
CA ILE A 89 7.19 -4.02 -3.28
C ILE A 89 8.24 -3.33 -4.18
N THR A 90 7.85 -2.84 -5.36
CA THR A 90 8.77 -2.17 -6.30
C THR A 90 9.24 -0.80 -5.83
N LEU A 91 8.38 -0.01 -5.17
CA LEU A 91 8.76 1.28 -4.59
C LEU A 91 9.62 1.10 -3.33
N ARG A 92 9.35 0.09 -2.50
CA ARG A 92 10.14 -0.25 -1.30
C ARG A 92 11.52 -0.80 -1.61
N ASN A 93 11.65 -1.55 -2.70
CA ASN A 93 12.93 -1.95 -3.25
C ASN A 93 13.80 -0.71 -3.57
N VAL A 94 13.33 0.15 -4.47
CA VAL A 94 14.04 1.40 -4.85
C VAL A 94 14.21 2.40 -3.70
N ARG A 95 13.44 2.27 -2.61
CA ARG A 95 13.65 3.09 -1.41
C ARG A 95 14.93 2.76 -0.64
N VAL A 96 15.55 1.61 -0.90
CA VAL A 96 16.84 1.25 -0.29
C VAL A 96 17.96 2.14 -0.84
N ASP A 97 18.05 2.35 -2.16
CA ASP A 97 18.96 3.36 -2.77
C ASP A 97 18.83 4.71 -2.06
N LEU A 98 17.60 5.13 -1.73
CA LEU A 98 17.28 6.43 -1.14
C LEU A 98 17.69 6.58 0.33
N LEU A 99 17.46 5.54 1.15
CA LEU A 99 17.62 5.61 2.60
C LEU A 99 18.97 5.06 3.08
N GLU A 100 19.51 4.08 2.37
CA GLU A 100 20.70 3.30 2.76
C GLU A 100 21.85 3.47 1.75
N ALA A 101 21.73 4.47 0.86
CA ALA A 101 22.64 5.01 -0.16
C ALA A 101 24.18 4.88 -0.02
N LEU A 102 24.67 4.71 1.21
CA LEU A 102 26.09 4.69 1.61
C LEU A 102 26.38 3.57 2.61
N ASN A 103 25.46 2.62 2.78
CA ASN A 103 25.54 1.49 3.68
C ASN A 103 25.87 0.25 2.86
N ALA A 104 27.17 -0.01 2.70
CA ALA A 104 27.71 -1.06 1.84
C ALA A 104 27.00 -2.43 1.99
N SER A 105 26.56 -2.78 3.20
CA SER A 105 25.85 -4.04 3.49
C SER A 105 24.49 -4.18 2.79
N PHE A 106 23.83 -3.08 2.44
CA PHE A 106 22.57 -3.10 1.69
C PHE A 106 22.77 -3.23 0.18
N HIS A 107 23.97 -2.90 -0.31
CA HIS A 107 24.37 -2.88 -1.72
C HIS A 107 25.43 -3.95 -2.07
N PHE A 108 25.81 -4.81 -1.10
CA PHE A 108 26.95 -5.75 -1.20
C PHE A 108 28.33 -5.14 -1.43
N ASP A 109 28.49 -3.82 -1.38
CA ASP A 109 29.78 -3.13 -1.54
C ASP A 109 30.80 -3.50 -0.44
N ASP A 110 32.05 -3.06 -0.61
CA ASP A 110 33.16 -3.19 0.35
C ASP A 110 33.42 -4.64 0.81
N GLU A 111 33.08 -5.63 -0.03
CA GLU A 111 33.10 -7.08 0.26
C GLU A 111 32.24 -7.52 1.46
N THR A 112 31.19 -6.75 1.81
CA THR A 112 30.30 -6.97 2.97
C THR A 112 29.31 -8.15 2.84
N PHE A 113 29.70 -9.21 2.12
CA PHE A 113 28.86 -10.37 1.75
C PHE A 113 28.05 -10.99 2.89
N VAL A 114 28.67 -11.14 4.07
CA VAL A 114 28.00 -11.74 5.24
C VAL A 114 26.86 -10.84 5.71
N SER A 115 27.11 -9.54 5.89
CA SER A 115 26.10 -8.57 6.30
C SER A 115 24.94 -8.46 5.30
N GLY A 116 25.22 -8.49 4.00
CA GLY A 116 24.19 -8.46 2.96
C GLY A 116 23.31 -9.73 2.94
N ARG A 117 23.91 -10.92 3.13
CA ARG A 117 23.17 -12.17 3.34
C ARG A 117 22.34 -12.13 4.63
N ASP A 118 22.89 -11.56 5.71
CA ASP A 118 22.20 -11.50 6.99
C ASP A 118 21.00 -10.55 6.93
N ILE A 119 21.12 -9.42 6.21
CA ILE A 119 20.00 -8.56 5.79
C ILE A 119 18.94 -9.36 5.02
N ILE A 120 19.34 -10.12 3.98
CA ILE A 120 18.39 -10.90 3.16
C ILE A 120 17.66 -11.95 4.00
N THR A 121 18.38 -12.62 4.91
CA THR A 121 17.85 -13.75 5.69
C THR A 121 17.07 -13.33 6.92
N GLU A 122 17.34 -12.17 7.51
CA GLU A 122 16.46 -11.52 8.49
C GLU A 122 15.18 -11.01 7.81
N GLY A 123 15.30 -10.26 6.70
CA GLY A 123 14.15 -9.77 5.95
C GLY A 123 13.22 -10.88 5.47
N LEU A 124 13.78 -11.96 4.92
CA LEU A 124 13.03 -13.16 4.53
C LEU A 124 12.35 -13.88 5.72
N GLN A 125 12.88 -13.78 6.95
CA GLN A 125 12.20 -14.27 8.15
C GLN A 125 11.00 -13.38 8.51
N THR A 126 11.16 -12.06 8.45
CA THR A 126 10.07 -11.10 8.68
C THR A 126 8.93 -11.29 7.67
N VAL A 127 9.23 -11.34 6.36
CA VAL A 127 8.23 -11.58 5.29
C VAL A 127 7.42 -12.85 5.54
N LYS A 128 8.08 -13.96 5.92
CA LYS A 128 7.41 -15.23 6.23
C LYS A 128 6.55 -15.14 7.49
N ALA A 129 7.01 -14.43 8.52
CA ALA A 129 6.29 -14.29 9.77
C ALA A 129 5.03 -13.41 9.60
N ASP A 130 5.16 -12.27 8.92
CA ASP A 130 4.06 -11.35 8.61
C ASP A 130 3.01 -12.00 7.71
N ASN A 131 3.43 -12.64 6.60
CA ASN A 131 2.53 -13.37 5.69
C ASN A 131 1.76 -14.47 6.45
N LYS A 132 2.44 -15.24 7.30
CA LYS A 132 1.79 -16.26 8.15
C LYS A 132 0.78 -15.70 9.16
N ARG A 133 0.84 -14.41 9.49
CA ARG A 133 -0.18 -13.69 10.29
C ARG A 133 -1.18 -12.89 9.45
N GLN A 134 -1.14 -13.03 8.12
CA GLN A 134 -1.92 -12.23 7.14
C GLN A 134 -1.63 -10.71 7.19
N ASN A 135 -0.49 -10.29 7.73
CA ASN A 135 -0.04 -8.90 7.78
C ASN A 135 0.62 -8.49 6.45
N PHE A 136 -0.15 -8.61 5.37
CA PHE A 136 0.35 -8.60 4.01
C PHE A 136 1.08 -7.32 3.61
N GLU A 137 0.65 -6.13 4.05
CA GLU A 137 1.35 -4.88 3.72
C GLU A 137 2.73 -4.76 4.40
N ALA A 138 2.91 -5.35 5.59
CA ALA A 138 4.22 -5.40 6.26
C ALA A 138 5.16 -6.42 5.60
N ALA A 139 4.60 -7.55 5.14
CA ALA A 139 5.30 -8.52 4.32
C ALA A 139 5.71 -7.93 2.95
N GLN A 140 4.86 -7.13 2.30
CA GLN A 140 5.16 -6.43 1.05
C GLN A 140 6.29 -5.40 1.23
N ASP A 141 6.19 -4.56 2.28
CA ASP A 141 7.21 -3.55 2.58
C ASP A 141 8.57 -4.21 2.86
N SER A 142 8.60 -5.24 3.72
CA SER A 142 9.80 -6.00 4.05
C SER A 142 10.37 -6.77 2.85
N LEU A 143 9.51 -7.28 1.95
CA LEU A 143 9.92 -8.01 0.76
C LEU A 143 10.60 -7.08 -0.25
N GLY A 144 10.05 -5.89 -0.49
CA GLY A 144 10.69 -4.91 -1.38
C GLY A 144 12.10 -4.57 -0.90
N GLU A 145 12.22 -4.22 0.38
CA GLU A 145 13.49 -3.94 1.05
C GLU A 145 14.49 -5.11 1.05
N THR A 146 14.00 -6.35 1.10
CA THR A 146 14.83 -7.58 0.99
C THR A 146 15.32 -7.82 -0.44
N LEU A 147 14.47 -7.52 -1.43
CA LEU A 147 14.76 -7.78 -2.83
C LEU A 147 15.78 -6.81 -3.43
N HIS A 148 15.89 -5.58 -2.94
CA HIS A 148 16.93 -4.66 -3.38
C HIS A 148 18.33 -5.25 -3.13
N THR A 149 18.65 -5.55 -1.88
CA THR A 149 19.94 -6.12 -1.47
C THR A 149 20.23 -7.47 -2.15
N LEU A 150 19.20 -8.30 -2.40
CA LEU A 150 19.39 -9.52 -3.20
C LEU A 150 19.74 -9.24 -4.68
N GLN A 151 19.16 -8.20 -5.26
CA GLN A 151 19.41 -7.84 -6.66
C GLN A 151 20.82 -7.24 -6.81
N ASP A 152 21.23 -6.35 -5.91
CA ASP A 152 22.54 -5.68 -5.93
C ASP A 152 23.74 -6.63 -5.87
N PHE A 153 23.60 -7.79 -5.23
CA PHE A 153 24.61 -8.84 -5.30
C PHE A 153 24.98 -9.19 -6.75
N TYR A 154 24.03 -9.17 -7.69
CA TYR A 154 24.28 -9.53 -9.09
C TYR A 154 24.82 -8.37 -9.93
N SER A 155 24.59 -7.11 -9.54
CA SER A 155 25.18 -5.94 -10.21
C SER A 155 26.57 -5.59 -9.68
N HIS A 156 26.80 -5.66 -8.37
CA HIS A 156 28.02 -5.13 -7.73
C HIS A 156 29.07 -6.21 -7.36
N SER A 157 28.74 -7.51 -7.42
CA SER A 157 29.73 -8.62 -7.28
C SER A 157 30.22 -9.17 -8.62
N ASN A 158 31.27 -9.98 -8.59
CA ASN A 158 31.76 -10.72 -9.77
C ASN A 158 31.00 -12.02 -10.10
N TRP A 159 29.78 -12.23 -9.59
CA TRP A 159 29.04 -13.49 -9.80
C TRP A 159 28.77 -13.82 -11.27
N ALA A 160 28.46 -12.80 -12.08
CA ALA A 160 28.20 -12.94 -13.52
C ALA A 160 29.50 -13.19 -14.31
N GLU A 161 30.56 -12.47 -13.98
CA GLU A 161 31.90 -12.58 -14.55
C GLU A 161 32.52 -13.97 -14.32
N ASN A 162 32.21 -14.56 -13.16
CA ASN A 162 32.57 -15.93 -12.83
C ASN A 162 31.84 -16.99 -13.70
N GLY A 163 30.92 -16.58 -14.58
CA GLY A 163 30.22 -17.45 -15.54
C GLY A 163 29.02 -18.20 -14.98
N ASN A 164 28.48 -17.77 -13.83
CA ASN A 164 27.37 -18.45 -13.18
C ASN A 164 26.04 -18.19 -13.92
N ALA A 165 25.44 -19.26 -14.44
CA ALA A 165 24.15 -19.21 -15.15
C ALA A 165 22.92 -19.36 -14.22
N LEU A 166 23.12 -19.42 -12.90
CA LEU A 166 22.07 -19.63 -11.89
C LEU A 166 22.27 -18.68 -10.70
N PRO A 167 21.20 -18.37 -9.93
CA PRO A 167 21.28 -17.64 -8.67
C PRO A 167 22.19 -18.31 -7.63
N ASN A 168 22.68 -17.51 -6.69
CA ASN A 168 23.32 -18.02 -5.48
C ASN A 168 22.26 -18.32 -4.41
N SER A 169 21.65 -19.51 -4.46
CA SER A 169 20.62 -19.94 -3.50
C SER A 169 21.10 -20.06 -2.04
N ASN A 170 22.37 -19.78 -1.74
CA ASN A 170 22.88 -19.67 -0.37
C ASN A 170 22.71 -18.27 0.23
N LEU A 171 22.46 -17.23 -0.59
CA LEU A 171 22.13 -15.88 -0.10
C LEU A 171 20.85 -15.84 0.74
N ILE A 172 19.93 -16.79 0.52
CA ILE A 172 18.66 -16.94 1.24
C ILE A 172 18.73 -17.92 2.42
N ARG A 173 19.94 -18.27 2.89
CA ARG A 173 20.19 -19.27 3.94
C ARG A 173 21.21 -18.77 4.98
N PRO A 174 20.84 -18.51 6.25
CA PRO A 174 21.69 -17.78 7.20
C PRO A 174 22.99 -18.52 7.56
N ASP A 175 23.00 -19.85 7.58
CA ASP A 175 24.20 -20.64 7.92
C ASP A 175 24.96 -21.16 6.69
N ALA A 176 24.54 -20.80 5.46
CA ALA A 176 25.17 -21.31 4.25
C ALA A 176 26.42 -20.49 3.85
N SER A 177 27.41 -21.18 3.29
CA SER A 177 28.55 -20.53 2.64
C SER A 177 28.08 -19.86 1.34
N ILE A 178 28.34 -18.55 1.23
CA ILE A 178 28.04 -17.74 0.04
C ILE A 178 28.96 -18.15 -1.14
N GLY A 179 30.18 -18.59 -0.84
CA GLY A 179 31.20 -19.00 -1.81
C GLY A 179 32.60 -18.88 -1.22
N ASN A 180 33.63 -18.95 -2.07
CA ASN A 180 35.00 -18.64 -1.70
C ASN A 180 35.14 -17.11 -1.60
N LEU A 181 34.96 -16.52 -0.42
CA LEU A 181 35.12 -15.05 -0.29
C LEU A 181 36.59 -14.65 -0.42
N ALA A 182 36.86 -13.48 -1.02
CA ALA A 182 38.20 -12.90 -1.02
C ALA A 182 38.61 -12.48 0.40
N ASP A 183 39.87 -12.71 0.76
CA ASP A 183 40.50 -12.14 1.96
C ASP A 183 40.76 -10.64 1.76
N GLU A 184 40.73 -9.81 2.80
CA GLU A 184 40.98 -8.35 2.70
C GLU A 184 42.32 -8.02 2.02
N SER A 185 43.34 -8.86 2.23
CA SER A 185 44.67 -8.72 1.61
C SER A 185 44.79 -9.34 0.21
N ARG A 186 43.79 -10.13 -0.23
CA ARG A 186 43.76 -10.73 -1.57
C ARG A 186 43.38 -9.68 -2.60
N ALA A 187 44.35 -9.26 -3.41
CA ALA A 187 44.10 -8.50 -4.62
C ALA A 187 43.15 -9.26 -5.54
N THR A 188 42.11 -8.57 -6.02
CA THR A 188 41.02 -9.10 -6.85
C THR A 188 40.90 -8.42 -8.22
N CYS A 189 41.39 -7.18 -8.37
CA CYS A 189 41.40 -6.42 -9.62
C CYS A 189 42.78 -5.82 -9.97
N ARG A 190 42.97 -5.53 -11.26
CA ARG A 190 43.91 -4.57 -11.84
C ARG A 190 43.14 -3.40 -12.44
N SER A 191 43.82 -2.32 -12.80
CA SER A 191 43.22 -1.13 -13.40
C SER A 191 42.67 -1.42 -14.81
N CYS A 192 41.54 -0.82 -15.17
CA CYS A 192 40.93 -1.01 -16.49
C CYS A 192 41.76 -0.36 -17.62
N ASP A 193 41.71 -0.97 -18.81
CA ASP A 193 42.35 -0.44 -20.03
C ASP A 193 41.29 0.30 -20.89
N GLY A 194 41.07 1.57 -20.54
CA GLY A 194 39.97 2.37 -21.09
C GLY A 194 38.64 2.15 -20.36
N ASP A 195 37.55 2.59 -20.99
CA ASP A 195 36.20 2.61 -20.39
C ASP A 195 35.53 1.21 -20.36
N ASP A 196 36.14 0.20 -20.98
CA ASP A 196 35.61 -1.17 -21.15
C ASP A 196 36.39 -2.14 -20.25
N CYS A 197 35.94 -2.30 -19.01
CA CYS A 197 36.70 -2.93 -17.92
C CYS A 197 36.91 -4.46 -18.01
N ARG A 198 36.60 -5.10 -19.16
CA ARG A 198 36.52 -6.56 -19.41
C ARG A 198 37.63 -7.49 -18.89
N ASN A 199 38.80 -6.96 -18.50
CA ASN A 199 39.93 -7.74 -18.00
C ASN A 199 40.50 -7.19 -16.68
N ASN A 200 39.69 -6.47 -15.88
CA ASN A 200 40.13 -5.90 -14.61
C ASN A 200 40.26 -6.97 -13.50
N ILE A 201 39.27 -7.85 -13.34
CA ILE A 201 39.32 -8.97 -12.39
C ILE A 201 40.45 -9.91 -12.78
N LEU A 202 41.24 -10.36 -11.78
CA LEU A 202 42.39 -11.22 -12.04
C LEU A 202 41.97 -12.63 -12.50
N GLU A 203 42.73 -13.24 -13.40
CA GLU A 203 42.34 -14.49 -14.06
C GLU A 203 42.32 -15.69 -13.10
N ASP A 204 43.09 -15.62 -12.02
CA ASP A 204 43.11 -16.61 -10.95
C ASP A 204 41.87 -16.52 -10.03
N ILE A 205 41.37 -15.31 -9.76
CA ILE A 205 40.12 -15.07 -9.01
C ILE A 205 38.93 -15.69 -9.72
N ALA A 206 38.76 -15.43 -11.01
CA ALA A 206 37.68 -16.01 -11.82
C ALA A 206 37.80 -17.54 -11.93
N ARG A 207 39.02 -18.06 -12.11
CA ARG A 207 39.33 -19.49 -12.17
C ARG A 207 39.04 -20.22 -10.85
N GLU A 208 39.34 -19.59 -9.72
CA GLU A 208 39.14 -20.15 -8.37
C GLU A 208 37.74 -19.86 -7.81
N GLN A 209 36.89 -19.17 -8.60
CA GLN A 209 35.53 -18.74 -8.24
C GLN A 209 35.52 -17.96 -6.92
N ILE A 210 36.52 -17.10 -6.74
CA ILE A 210 36.65 -16.23 -5.57
C ILE A 210 35.71 -15.04 -5.76
N LEU A 211 34.89 -14.76 -4.75
CA LEU A 211 33.90 -13.68 -4.74
C LEU A 211 34.51 -12.38 -4.22
N THR A 212 34.29 -11.31 -4.97
CA THR A 212 34.68 -9.92 -4.68
C THR A 212 33.55 -8.99 -5.10
N THR A 213 33.41 -7.84 -4.45
CA THR A 213 32.49 -6.77 -4.85
C THR A 213 33.26 -5.46 -5.03
N GLY A 214 32.57 -4.46 -5.58
CA GLY A 214 33.12 -3.11 -5.65
C GLY A 214 33.22 -2.46 -4.27
N TYR A 215 34.34 -1.79 -3.99
CA TYR A 215 34.38 -0.79 -2.93
C TYR A 215 33.70 0.51 -3.41
N PHE A 216 33.01 1.24 -2.54
CA PHE A 216 32.23 2.42 -2.94
C PHE A 216 32.32 3.59 -1.95
N ALA A 217 32.60 4.80 -2.45
CA ALA A 217 32.52 6.01 -1.62
C ALA A 217 32.37 7.31 -2.42
N VAL A 218 31.40 8.16 -2.07
CA VAL A 218 31.14 9.45 -2.75
C VAL A 218 31.60 10.69 -1.97
N ILE A 219 31.96 10.54 -0.69
CA ILE A 219 32.31 11.68 0.16
C ILE A 219 33.82 11.98 0.05
N PRO A 220 34.23 13.18 -0.41
CA PRO A 220 35.64 13.50 -0.56
C PRO A 220 36.41 13.41 0.77
N GLY A 221 37.48 12.61 0.77
CA GLY A 221 38.33 12.39 1.95
C GLY A 221 37.91 11.24 2.86
N THR A 222 36.79 10.56 2.60
CA THR A 222 36.47 9.27 3.26
C THR A 222 36.72 8.06 2.36
N ALA A 223 36.90 8.27 1.06
CA ALA A 223 37.11 7.20 0.08
C ALA A 223 38.35 6.36 0.41
N SER A 224 38.11 5.08 0.65
CA SER A 224 39.09 4.07 1.03
C SER A 224 38.86 2.82 0.18
N LYS A 225 39.94 2.17 -0.25
CA LYS A 225 39.91 0.88 -0.96
C LYS A 225 41.21 0.14 -0.67
N PRO A 226 41.18 -1.14 -0.25
CA PRO A 226 42.41 -1.91 -0.02
C PRO A 226 43.20 -2.13 -1.33
N THR A 227 44.51 -2.22 -1.22
CA THR A 227 45.41 -2.36 -2.38
C THR A 227 45.07 -3.59 -3.20
N GLY A 228 44.76 -3.40 -4.49
CA GLY A 228 44.41 -4.49 -5.39
C GLY A 228 42.92 -4.89 -5.40
N LYS A 229 42.05 -4.23 -4.63
CA LYS A 229 40.60 -4.50 -4.66
C LYS A 229 39.88 -3.82 -5.82
N CYS A 230 38.76 -4.40 -6.23
CA CYS A 230 37.86 -3.82 -7.21
C CYS A 230 37.13 -2.59 -6.65
N SER A 231 36.79 -1.63 -7.50
CA SER A 231 35.85 -0.56 -7.18
C SER A 231 34.46 -0.90 -7.70
N HIS A 232 33.44 -0.26 -7.15
CA HIS A 232 32.11 -0.26 -7.74
C HIS A 232 32.20 0.37 -9.13
N GLY A 233 32.72 1.60 -9.22
CA GLY A 233 32.73 2.38 -10.46
C GLY A 233 31.54 3.34 -10.55
N GLY A 234 31.39 3.93 -11.73
CA GLY A 234 30.50 5.06 -11.98
C GLY A 234 31.17 6.40 -11.66
N ALA A 235 30.77 7.46 -12.36
CA ALA A 235 31.45 8.76 -12.34
C ALA A 235 31.56 9.45 -10.96
N LEU A 236 30.77 9.01 -9.97
CA LEU A 236 30.67 9.58 -8.63
C LEU A 236 31.27 8.71 -7.52
N ASP A 237 31.58 7.44 -7.80
CA ASP A 237 32.47 6.66 -6.94
C ASP A 237 33.88 7.27 -6.98
N LEU A 238 34.38 7.68 -5.83
CA LEU A 238 35.73 8.23 -5.68
C LEU A 238 36.78 7.13 -5.53
N THR A 239 36.39 5.91 -5.14
CA THR A 239 37.32 4.77 -5.05
C THR A 239 37.77 4.28 -6.43
N SER A 240 36.93 4.45 -7.47
CA SER A 240 37.26 4.20 -8.89
C SER A 240 38.53 4.91 -9.38
N ARG A 241 38.96 5.96 -8.66
CA ARG A 241 40.13 6.81 -8.93
C ARG A 241 41.35 6.46 -8.08
N ILE A 242 41.23 5.46 -7.21
CA ILE A 242 42.31 4.84 -6.44
C ILE A 242 42.74 3.58 -7.20
N GLU A 243 44.04 3.36 -7.35
CA GLU A 243 44.55 2.13 -8.01
C GLU A 243 44.15 0.88 -7.19
N PRO A 244 43.56 -0.17 -7.81
CA PRO A 244 43.33 -0.33 -9.25
C PRO A 244 42.10 0.45 -9.75
N THR A 245 42.26 1.25 -10.80
CA THR A 245 41.24 2.21 -11.28
C THR A 245 40.16 1.59 -12.20
N GLY A 246 38.98 2.21 -12.24
CA GLY A 246 37.78 1.71 -12.93
C GLY A 246 36.74 1.12 -11.96
N GLY A 247 35.97 0.11 -12.38
CA GLY A 247 34.98 -0.56 -11.52
C GLY A 247 34.37 -1.83 -12.11
N ILE A 248 33.50 -2.52 -11.35
CA ILE A 248 32.86 -3.80 -11.73
C ILE A 248 31.32 -3.78 -11.74
N ASN A 249 30.68 -2.61 -11.57
CA ASN A 249 29.22 -2.47 -11.54
C ASN A 249 28.56 -2.77 -12.90
N LYS A 250 27.32 -3.28 -12.86
CA LYS A 250 26.55 -3.77 -14.02
C LYS A 250 25.15 -3.14 -14.09
N ASP A 251 25.01 -1.97 -13.47
CA ASP A 251 23.72 -1.34 -13.11
C ASP A 251 22.97 -0.85 -14.36
N THR A 252 23.74 -0.52 -15.40
CA THR A 252 23.25 -0.07 -16.71
C THR A 252 24.08 -0.65 -17.84
N PHE A 253 23.60 -0.55 -19.08
CA PHE A 253 24.43 -0.83 -20.27
C PHE A 253 25.59 0.16 -20.50
N GLU A 254 25.64 1.28 -19.78
CA GLU A 254 26.70 2.31 -19.87
C GLU A 254 27.72 2.21 -18.71
N SER A 255 27.50 1.27 -17.78
CA SER A 255 28.40 0.93 -16.67
C SER A 255 29.71 0.29 -17.15
N GLU A 256 30.76 0.34 -16.31
CA GLU A 256 32.07 -0.28 -16.59
C GLU A 256 31.98 -1.77 -16.97
N HIS A 257 31.07 -2.52 -16.34
CA HIS A 257 30.76 -3.92 -16.70
C HIS A 257 29.39 -4.08 -17.37
N GLY A 258 28.80 -3.00 -17.89
CA GLY A 258 27.46 -2.96 -18.50
C GLY A 258 27.24 -3.93 -19.66
N PHE A 259 28.31 -4.52 -20.20
CA PHE A 259 28.25 -5.64 -21.15
C PHE A 259 27.73 -6.97 -20.54
N LEU A 260 27.58 -7.06 -19.21
CA LEU A 260 26.94 -8.16 -18.46
C LEU A 260 25.63 -7.73 -17.80
N HIS A 261 25.12 -6.53 -18.08
CA HIS A 261 23.89 -6.00 -17.46
C HIS A 261 22.67 -6.91 -17.70
N ALA A 262 22.55 -7.50 -18.90
CA ALA A 262 21.42 -8.38 -19.23
C ALA A 262 21.49 -9.72 -18.47
N GLU A 263 22.68 -10.30 -18.37
CA GLU A 263 22.97 -11.52 -17.61
C GLU A 263 22.73 -11.30 -16.11
N ALA A 264 23.25 -10.20 -15.56
CA ALA A 264 23.06 -9.80 -14.17
C ALA A 264 21.57 -9.57 -13.85
N ALA A 265 20.83 -8.86 -14.71
CA ALA A 265 19.40 -8.63 -14.52
C ALA A 265 18.59 -9.94 -14.61
N ALA A 266 18.97 -10.88 -15.48
CA ALA A 266 18.35 -12.20 -15.56
C ALA A 266 18.61 -13.04 -14.30
N LEU A 267 19.84 -13.04 -13.78
CA LEU A 267 20.20 -13.67 -12.51
C LEU A 267 19.41 -13.06 -11.33
N ALA A 268 19.28 -11.74 -11.30
CA ALA A 268 18.50 -11.00 -10.31
C ALA A 268 16.99 -11.32 -10.38
N THR A 269 16.41 -11.46 -11.58
CA THR A 269 15.01 -11.91 -11.77
C THR A 269 14.82 -13.36 -11.27
N MET A 270 15.76 -14.27 -11.58
CA MET A 270 15.72 -15.65 -11.10
C MET A 270 15.87 -15.74 -9.57
N ALA A 271 16.79 -14.97 -8.97
CA ALA A 271 16.98 -14.93 -7.53
C ALA A 271 15.75 -14.36 -6.80
N THR A 272 15.15 -13.30 -7.34
CA THR A 272 13.87 -12.74 -6.87
C THR A 272 12.77 -13.79 -6.90
N SER A 273 12.74 -14.61 -7.95
CA SER A 273 11.80 -15.73 -8.09
C SER A 273 12.06 -16.84 -7.06
N GLU A 274 13.32 -17.14 -6.70
CA GLU A 274 13.66 -18.08 -5.62
C GLU A 274 13.16 -17.60 -4.24
N ILE A 275 13.27 -16.31 -3.92
CA ILE A 275 12.67 -15.74 -2.68
C ILE A 275 11.15 -15.89 -2.68
N LEU A 276 10.48 -15.51 -3.78
CA LEU A 276 9.03 -15.62 -3.89
C LEU A 276 8.56 -17.07 -3.72
N GLU A 277 9.26 -18.02 -4.34
CA GLU A 277 9.02 -19.46 -4.18
C GLU A 277 9.30 -19.97 -2.75
N ASP A 278 10.25 -19.39 -2.01
CA ASP A 278 10.53 -19.77 -0.62
C ASP A 278 9.48 -19.22 0.35
N VAL A 279 9.00 -17.99 0.12
CA VAL A 279 7.83 -17.43 0.83
C VAL A 279 6.58 -18.25 0.52
N ARG A 280 6.33 -18.60 -0.74
CA ARG A 280 5.21 -19.48 -1.15
C ARG A 280 5.26 -20.85 -0.48
N ARG A 281 6.44 -21.48 -0.43
CA ARG A 281 6.63 -22.78 0.24
C ARG A 281 6.45 -22.70 1.76
N ALA A 282 6.71 -21.55 2.38
CA ALA A 282 6.52 -21.34 3.82
C ALA A 282 5.05 -21.00 4.20
N ALA A 283 4.32 -20.30 3.35
CA ALA A 283 2.96 -19.81 3.63
C ALA A 283 1.84 -20.65 2.99
N GLY A 284 2.12 -21.37 1.90
CA GLY A 284 1.12 -22.01 1.05
C GLY A 284 0.59 -21.07 -0.04
N ASN A 285 -0.03 -21.65 -1.08
CA ASN A 285 -0.43 -20.91 -2.28
C ASN A 285 -1.42 -19.78 -2.02
N GLN A 286 -2.45 -19.99 -1.20
CA GLN A 286 -3.52 -19.00 -0.98
C GLN A 286 -3.03 -17.79 -0.15
N PRO A 287 -2.36 -17.94 1.02
CA PRO A 287 -1.78 -16.80 1.72
C PRO A 287 -0.69 -16.08 0.90
N PHE A 288 0.07 -16.79 0.07
CA PHE A 288 1.01 -16.17 -0.87
C PHE A 288 0.32 -15.30 -1.92
N LEU A 289 -0.77 -15.76 -2.53
CA LEU A 289 -1.55 -14.95 -3.47
C LEU A 289 -2.21 -13.75 -2.77
N GLN A 290 -2.77 -13.94 -1.57
CA GLN A 290 -3.32 -12.84 -0.77
C GLN A 290 -2.22 -11.83 -0.36
N MET A 291 -0.99 -12.27 -0.07
CA MET A 291 0.16 -11.39 0.15
C MET A 291 0.51 -10.57 -1.08
N LEU A 292 0.32 -11.12 -2.28
CA LEU A 292 0.43 -10.40 -3.54
C LEU A 292 -0.87 -9.67 -3.94
N GLY A 293 -1.89 -9.60 -3.07
CA GLY A 293 -3.13 -8.88 -3.36
C GLY A 293 -4.05 -9.55 -4.39
N ILE A 294 -3.86 -10.84 -4.68
CA ILE A 294 -4.73 -11.67 -5.52
C ILE A 294 -5.75 -12.40 -4.62
N SER A 295 -7.04 -12.21 -4.93
CA SER A 295 -8.19 -12.91 -4.35
C SER A 295 -9.19 -13.26 -5.45
N ARG A 296 -9.97 -14.35 -5.29
CA ARG A 296 -10.89 -14.81 -6.34
C ARG A 296 -12.08 -13.88 -6.57
N GLY A 297 -12.65 -13.34 -5.49
CA GLY A 297 -13.64 -12.27 -5.54
C GLY A 297 -13.00 -10.88 -5.49
N SER A 298 -13.53 -10.04 -4.60
CA SER A 298 -13.10 -8.66 -4.39
C SER A 298 -11.69 -8.58 -3.78
N GLY A 299 -10.88 -7.64 -4.27
CA GLY A 299 -9.59 -7.28 -3.68
C GLY A 299 -9.67 -6.47 -2.36
N LYS A 300 -10.89 -6.18 -1.88
CA LYS A 300 -11.18 -5.44 -0.64
C LYS A 300 -11.43 -6.40 0.53
N ALA A 301 -11.38 -5.91 1.77
CA ALA A 301 -12.05 -6.56 2.90
C ALA A 301 -13.45 -5.96 3.14
N LEU A 302 -14.34 -6.75 3.75
CA LEU A 302 -15.59 -6.28 4.34
C LEU A 302 -15.34 -6.12 5.85
N CYS A 303 -15.37 -4.88 6.34
CA CYS A 303 -15.02 -4.57 7.73
C CYS A 303 -16.20 -3.95 8.49
N PHE A 304 -16.57 -4.58 9.60
CA PHE A 304 -17.59 -4.12 10.53
C PHE A 304 -16.97 -3.63 11.83
N VAL A 305 -17.37 -2.44 12.29
CA VAL A 305 -16.96 -1.86 13.58
C VAL A 305 -18.24 -1.66 14.39
N ILE A 306 -18.47 -2.51 15.39
CA ILE A 306 -19.79 -2.65 16.01
C ILE A 306 -19.73 -2.29 17.49
N ASP A 307 -20.57 -1.33 17.87
CA ASP A 307 -20.89 -1.01 19.25
C ASP A 307 -21.66 -2.18 19.91
N THR A 308 -21.18 -2.62 21.07
CA THR A 308 -21.70 -3.80 21.81
C THR A 308 -22.26 -3.43 23.19
N THR A 309 -22.49 -2.15 23.44
CA THR A 309 -22.98 -1.63 24.72
C THR A 309 -24.44 -2.00 24.97
N GLN A 310 -24.96 -1.74 26.18
CA GLN A 310 -26.34 -2.12 26.51
C GLN A 310 -27.40 -1.33 25.71
N SER A 311 -27.12 -0.11 25.23
CA SER A 311 -28.06 0.66 24.40
C SER A 311 -28.34 -0.05 23.06
N MET A 312 -27.29 -0.56 22.43
CA MET A 312 -27.33 -1.36 21.19
C MET A 312 -28.09 -2.70 21.30
N SER A 313 -28.67 -3.05 22.46
CA SER A 313 -29.31 -4.36 22.67
C SER A 313 -30.53 -4.64 21.79
N ASP A 314 -31.27 -3.61 21.40
CA ASP A 314 -32.37 -3.70 20.45
C ASP A 314 -31.86 -3.72 18.97
N ASP A 315 -30.76 -3.02 18.67
CA ASP A 315 -30.21 -2.90 17.31
C ASP A 315 -29.32 -4.09 16.91
N ILE A 316 -28.56 -4.69 17.83
CA ILE A 316 -27.51 -5.68 17.51
C ILE A 316 -28.05 -6.93 16.81
N ALA A 317 -29.29 -7.33 17.11
CA ALA A 317 -29.95 -8.45 16.42
C ALA A 317 -30.25 -8.13 14.94
N ALA A 318 -30.64 -6.89 14.65
CA ALA A 318 -30.80 -6.39 13.29
C ALA A 318 -29.44 -6.22 12.59
N VAL A 319 -28.39 -5.76 13.28
CA VAL A 319 -27.02 -5.65 12.71
C VAL A 319 -26.46 -7.02 12.31
N ARG A 320 -26.71 -8.09 13.10
CA ARG A 320 -26.34 -9.46 12.71
C ARG A 320 -27.10 -9.95 11.48
N SER A 321 -28.43 -9.89 11.53
CA SER A 321 -29.31 -10.23 10.41
C SER A 321 -28.88 -9.50 9.14
N ALA A 322 -28.49 -8.23 9.28
CA ALA A 322 -27.99 -7.40 8.20
C ALA A 322 -26.62 -7.87 7.66
N ALA A 323 -25.66 -8.16 8.53
CA ALA A 323 -24.35 -8.65 8.13
C ALA A 323 -24.41 -10.05 7.49
N SER A 324 -25.13 -11.01 8.08
CA SER A 324 -25.35 -12.35 7.51
C SER A 324 -26.01 -12.27 6.13
N SER A 325 -27.07 -11.46 5.98
CA SER A 325 -27.75 -11.24 4.68
C SER A 325 -26.83 -10.69 3.59
N LEU A 326 -25.73 -10.02 3.96
CA LEU A 326 -24.71 -9.55 3.03
C LEU A 326 -23.69 -10.64 2.70
N ILE A 327 -23.26 -11.41 3.69
CA ILE A 327 -22.30 -12.51 3.53
C ILE A 327 -22.88 -13.60 2.63
N ASP A 328 -24.11 -14.03 2.89
CA ASP A 328 -24.95 -14.89 2.02
C ASP A 328 -25.00 -14.38 0.56
N GLY A 329 -25.03 -13.05 0.39
CA GLY A 329 -25.15 -12.38 -0.90
C GLY A 329 -23.84 -12.21 -1.67
N GLN A 330 -22.68 -12.46 -1.03
CA GLN A 330 -21.35 -12.25 -1.61
C GLN A 330 -20.49 -13.52 -1.65
N ALA A 331 -20.67 -14.48 -0.73
CA ALA A 331 -19.89 -15.70 -0.68
C ALA A 331 -20.04 -16.54 -1.98
N GLY A 332 -18.92 -17.00 -2.53
CA GLY A 332 -18.87 -17.73 -3.80
C GLY A 332 -19.10 -16.88 -5.06
N THR A 333 -19.05 -15.55 -4.96
CA THR A 333 -19.24 -14.61 -6.08
C THR A 333 -18.00 -13.76 -6.35
N ASP A 334 -17.98 -13.04 -7.49
CA ASP A 334 -16.91 -12.08 -7.80
C ASP A 334 -16.84 -10.91 -6.80
N ASP A 335 -17.90 -10.69 -6.01
CA ASP A 335 -17.96 -9.71 -4.92
C ASP A 335 -17.46 -10.26 -3.55
N GLU A 336 -17.08 -11.54 -3.45
CA GLU A 336 -16.60 -12.16 -2.19
C GLU A 336 -15.39 -11.40 -1.60
N PRO A 337 -15.45 -10.88 -0.37
CA PRO A 337 -14.35 -10.15 0.25
C PRO A 337 -13.06 -10.98 0.43
N SER A 338 -11.90 -10.38 0.15
CA SER A 338 -10.57 -10.99 0.40
C SER A 338 -10.32 -11.32 1.88
N ALA A 339 -11.03 -10.65 2.79
CA ALA A 339 -11.16 -10.98 4.20
C ALA A 339 -12.44 -10.36 4.77
N TYR A 340 -12.98 -11.00 5.82
CA TYR A 340 -13.99 -10.44 6.71
C TYR A 340 -13.33 -9.98 8.01
N ILE A 341 -13.66 -8.79 8.48
CA ILE A 341 -13.09 -8.17 9.69
C ILE A 341 -14.20 -7.65 10.59
N LEU A 342 -14.14 -7.97 11.88
CA LEU A 342 -15.07 -7.53 12.92
C LEU A 342 -14.30 -6.90 14.08
N VAL A 343 -14.63 -5.66 14.42
CA VAL A 343 -14.08 -4.93 15.57
C VAL A 343 -15.22 -4.56 16.52
N PRO A 344 -15.48 -5.35 17.58
CA PRO A 344 -16.43 -4.97 18.61
C PRO A 344 -15.83 -3.86 19.49
N PHE A 345 -16.66 -2.94 20.00
CA PHE A 345 -16.25 -1.99 21.04
C PHE A 345 -17.33 -1.76 22.10
N ASN A 346 -16.90 -1.34 23.30
CA ASN A 346 -17.70 -1.19 24.51
C ASN A 346 -16.97 -0.24 25.48
N ASP A 347 -17.64 0.37 26.45
CA ASP A 347 -16.96 1.04 27.55
C ASP A 347 -16.48 0.04 28.61
N PRO A 348 -15.19 0.05 29.03
CA PRO A 348 -14.05 0.86 28.59
C PRO A 348 -13.08 0.07 27.68
N THR A 349 -13.54 -0.93 26.93
CA THR A 349 -12.71 -1.90 26.20
C THR A 349 -13.16 -2.13 24.76
N PHE A 350 -12.23 -1.95 23.82
CA PHE A 350 -12.44 -2.14 22.38
C PHE A 350 -11.51 -3.23 21.81
N GLY A 351 -12.00 -3.97 20.81
CA GLY A 351 -11.29 -5.08 20.19
C GLY A 351 -11.11 -6.30 21.11
N PRO A 352 -10.18 -7.22 20.79
CA PRO A 352 -9.28 -7.19 19.63
C PRO A 352 -10.03 -7.31 18.28
N PRO A 353 -9.41 -6.92 17.16
CA PRO A 353 -9.97 -7.18 15.84
C PRO A 353 -10.01 -8.69 15.57
N ILE A 354 -11.13 -9.16 15.03
CA ILE A 354 -11.34 -10.52 14.54
C ILE A 354 -11.20 -10.48 13.01
N ARG A 355 -10.39 -11.38 12.45
CA ARG A 355 -10.15 -11.52 11.00
C ARG A 355 -10.33 -12.96 10.57
N THR A 356 -11.01 -13.17 9.45
CA THR A 356 -11.11 -14.47 8.77
C THR A 356 -11.24 -14.29 7.25
N SER A 357 -11.04 -15.36 6.48
CA SER A 357 -11.42 -15.44 5.06
C SER A 357 -12.37 -16.62 4.82
N ASP A 358 -13.13 -16.99 5.85
CA ASP A 358 -14.14 -18.04 5.88
C ASP A 358 -15.45 -17.37 6.34
N PRO A 359 -16.51 -17.35 5.50
CA PRO A 359 -17.77 -16.69 5.82
C PRO A 359 -18.53 -17.38 6.96
N GLU A 360 -18.53 -18.72 7.02
CA GLU A 360 -19.21 -19.47 8.09
C GLU A 360 -18.55 -19.15 9.44
N ALA A 361 -17.21 -19.11 9.48
CA ALA A 361 -16.49 -18.66 10.67
C ALA A 361 -16.83 -17.21 11.06
N PHE A 362 -17.08 -16.32 10.10
CA PHE A 362 -17.43 -14.93 10.38
C PHE A 362 -18.85 -14.76 10.92
N GLU A 363 -19.81 -15.52 10.39
CA GLU A 363 -21.20 -15.55 10.88
C GLU A 363 -21.27 -16.05 12.32
N ASN A 364 -20.50 -17.08 12.68
CA ASN A 364 -20.39 -17.53 14.07
C ASN A 364 -19.89 -16.42 15.01
N PHE A 365 -18.90 -15.61 14.59
CA PHE A 365 -18.43 -14.46 15.39
C PHE A 365 -19.46 -13.32 15.50
N LEU A 366 -20.33 -13.14 14.50
CA LEU A 366 -21.44 -12.18 14.55
C LEU A 366 -22.54 -12.66 15.51
N ASP A 367 -22.89 -13.95 15.48
CA ASP A 367 -23.91 -14.55 16.36
C ASP A 367 -23.51 -14.57 17.84
N ASP A 368 -22.22 -14.69 18.15
CA ASP A 368 -21.72 -14.63 19.53
C ASP A 368 -21.77 -13.23 20.17
N LEU A 369 -21.88 -12.14 19.41
CA LEU A 369 -21.51 -10.77 19.84
C LEU A 369 -21.99 -10.31 21.23
N THR A 370 -23.29 -10.45 21.50
CA THR A 370 -24.06 -9.88 22.64
C THR A 370 -23.97 -8.35 22.84
N ALA A 371 -24.97 -7.78 23.52
CA ALA A 371 -25.01 -6.37 23.90
C ALA A 371 -25.08 -6.26 25.44
N SER A 372 -24.11 -5.60 26.06
CA SER A 372 -23.99 -5.45 27.52
C SER A 372 -22.95 -4.38 27.87
N GLY A 373 -22.84 -3.98 29.14
CA GLY A 373 -21.86 -2.95 29.53
C GLY A 373 -22.31 -1.53 29.18
N GLY A 374 -21.37 -0.64 28.87
CA GLY A 374 -21.57 0.82 28.90
C GLY A 374 -21.50 1.40 30.32
N GLY A 375 -21.50 2.73 30.44
CA GLY A 375 -21.38 3.42 31.74
C GLY A 375 -21.90 4.86 31.73
N ASP A 376 -21.24 5.73 30.97
CA ASP A 376 -21.71 7.03 30.52
C ASP A 376 -22.27 6.94 29.07
N ASP A 377 -22.71 8.06 28.49
CA ASP A 377 -23.40 8.10 27.19
C ASP A 377 -22.43 8.05 25.97
N GLU A 378 -21.12 7.91 26.17
CA GLU A 378 -20.08 8.18 25.16
C GLU A 378 -19.18 6.95 24.96
N GLU A 379 -18.90 6.54 23.72
CA GLU A 379 -18.28 5.23 23.43
C GLU A 379 -16.96 5.30 22.62
N PRO A 380 -16.02 4.35 22.76
CA PRO A 380 -14.69 4.41 22.15
C PRO A 380 -14.66 4.03 20.65
N SER A 381 -15.56 4.67 19.87
CA SER A 381 -15.79 4.35 18.46
C SER A 381 -14.60 4.71 17.56
N LEU A 382 -13.80 5.73 17.90
CA LEU A 382 -12.61 6.06 17.10
C LEU A 382 -11.46 5.07 17.33
N SER A 383 -11.36 4.46 18.51
CA SER A 383 -10.41 3.38 18.80
C SER A 383 -10.78 2.10 18.05
N GLY A 384 -12.07 1.77 17.98
CA GLY A 384 -12.58 0.70 17.11
C GLY A 384 -12.28 0.96 15.63
N LEU A 385 -12.50 2.19 15.16
CA LEU A 385 -12.18 2.60 13.80
C LEU A 385 -10.66 2.62 13.51
N GLN A 386 -9.83 2.96 14.49
CA GLN A 386 -8.37 2.91 14.38
C GLN A 386 -7.87 1.47 14.18
N LEU A 387 -8.43 0.50 14.91
CA LEU A 387 -8.15 -0.92 14.69
C LEU A 387 -8.56 -1.35 13.27
N ALA A 388 -9.78 -1.05 12.86
CA ALA A 388 -10.29 -1.38 11.53
C ALA A 388 -9.41 -0.82 10.40
N LEU A 389 -9.00 0.46 10.48
CA LEU A 389 -8.12 1.09 9.51
C LEU A 389 -6.69 0.56 9.52
N THR A 390 -6.22 -0.06 10.62
CA THR A 390 -4.84 -0.59 10.68
C THR A 390 -4.73 -2.06 10.28
N ASP A 391 -5.81 -2.84 10.43
CA ASP A 391 -5.88 -4.25 10.03
C ASP A 391 -6.49 -4.47 8.63
N ALA A 392 -7.39 -3.59 8.16
CA ALA A 392 -8.00 -3.73 6.83
C ALA A 392 -7.01 -3.41 5.69
N PRO A 393 -7.00 -4.18 4.59
CA PRO A 393 -6.26 -3.82 3.37
C PRO A 393 -6.67 -2.44 2.84
N ARG A 394 -5.73 -1.70 2.26
CA ARG A 394 -5.99 -0.39 1.63
C ARG A 394 -7.18 -0.39 0.66
N SER A 395 -7.98 0.68 0.68
CA SER A 395 -9.23 0.80 -0.10
C SER A 395 -10.26 -0.31 0.12
N SER A 396 -10.32 -0.83 1.35
CA SER A 396 -11.50 -1.57 1.83
C SER A 396 -12.64 -0.61 2.19
N ASP A 397 -13.85 -1.16 2.30
CA ASP A 397 -15.02 -0.44 2.82
C ASP A 397 -15.26 -0.86 4.29
N ILE A 398 -15.36 0.14 5.17
CA ILE A 398 -15.51 -0.02 6.62
C ILE A 398 -16.88 0.55 7.03
N PHE A 399 -17.65 -0.23 7.79
CA PHE A 399 -19.01 0.10 8.23
C PHE A 399 -19.05 0.14 9.76
N LEU A 400 -19.20 1.34 10.32
CA LEU A 400 -19.27 1.58 11.76
C LEU A 400 -20.72 1.71 12.21
N PHE A 401 -21.13 0.89 13.17
CA PHE A 401 -22.46 0.88 13.78
C PHE A 401 -22.36 1.34 15.24
N THR A 402 -23.11 2.37 15.61
CA THR A 402 -23.21 2.88 16.99
C THR A 402 -24.49 3.69 17.17
N ASP A 403 -24.99 3.75 18.39
CA ASP A 403 -26.05 4.69 18.77
C ASP A 403 -25.50 5.90 19.57
N ALA A 404 -24.18 5.96 19.79
CA ALA A 404 -23.53 6.86 20.74
C ALA A 404 -22.53 7.90 20.10
N PRO A 405 -22.35 9.06 20.76
CA PRO A 405 -21.23 9.97 20.49
C PRO A 405 -19.86 9.35 20.87
N ALA A 406 -18.79 9.76 20.19
CA ALA A 406 -17.45 9.27 20.47
C ALA A 406 -16.86 9.81 21.79
N LYS A 407 -16.46 8.92 22.71
CA LYS A 407 -15.70 9.23 23.93
C LYS A 407 -14.28 9.72 23.61
N ASP A 408 -13.68 9.15 22.58
CA ASP A 408 -12.25 9.27 22.26
C ASP A 408 -11.96 10.28 21.14
N ARG A 409 -12.74 11.37 21.09
CA ARG A 409 -12.68 12.47 20.10
C ARG A 409 -11.26 12.96 19.77
N GLN A 410 -10.31 12.86 20.70
CA GLN A 410 -8.89 13.15 20.47
C GLN A 410 -8.24 12.32 19.34
N LEU A 411 -8.77 11.15 18.98
CA LEU A 411 -8.26 10.32 17.89
C LEU A 411 -8.67 10.81 16.48
N ARG A 412 -9.47 11.88 16.37
CA ARG A 412 -9.89 12.50 15.09
C ARG A 412 -8.74 12.64 14.09
N SER A 413 -7.63 13.26 14.49
CA SER A 413 -6.46 13.47 13.62
C SER A 413 -5.78 12.15 13.24
N THR A 414 -5.65 11.22 14.19
CA THR A 414 -5.10 9.88 14.01
C THR A 414 -5.93 9.07 12.99
N VAL A 415 -7.25 9.13 13.09
CA VAL A 415 -8.20 8.45 12.19
C VAL A 415 -8.14 9.07 10.78
N ILE A 416 -8.09 10.40 10.65
CA ILE A 416 -7.94 11.04 9.33
C ILE A 416 -6.58 10.68 8.69
N ALA A 417 -5.50 10.63 9.47
CA ALA A 417 -4.18 10.18 9.00
C ALA A 417 -4.21 8.74 8.45
N LEU A 418 -4.93 7.85 9.14
CA LEU A 418 -5.11 6.47 8.69
C LEU A 418 -6.04 6.37 7.47
N ILE A 419 -7.12 7.15 7.40
CA ILE A 419 -7.99 7.25 6.20
C ILE A 419 -7.17 7.68 4.97
N GLU A 420 -6.36 8.74 5.12
CA GLU A 420 -5.51 9.24 4.02
C GLU A 420 -4.44 8.22 3.61
N ARG A 421 -3.76 7.53 4.56
CA ARG A 421 -2.72 6.54 4.21
C ARG A 421 -3.31 5.23 3.66
N THR A 422 -4.46 4.78 4.15
CA THR A 422 -5.12 3.53 3.71
C THR A 422 -5.97 3.71 2.46
N GLN A 423 -6.43 4.93 2.15
CA GLN A 423 -7.37 5.20 1.07
C GLN A 423 -8.67 4.36 1.18
N SER A 424 -9.07 3.99 2.41
CA SER A 424 -10.27 3.20 2.72
C SER A 424 -11.49 4.08 2.99
N ALA A 425 -12.67 3.61 2.57
CA ALA A 425 -13.93 4.32 2.77
C ALA A 425 -14.56 3.93 4.12
N VAL A 426 -15.16 4.90 4.82
CA VAL A 426 -15.76 4.71 6.16
C VAL A 426 -17.18 5.25 6.15
N TYR A 427 -18.15 4.36 6.32
CA TYR A 427 -19.57 4.68 6.41
C TYR A 427 -20.02 4.53 7.87
N PHE A 428 -20.74 5.51 8.38
CA PHE A 428 -21.26 5.52 9.74
C PHE A 428 -22.76 5.26 9.70
N LEU A 429 -23.24 4.27 10.43
CA LEU A 429 -24.64 3.87 10.53
C LEU A 429 -25.10 4.11 11.97
N ILE A 430 -26.01 5.06 12.14
CA ILE A 430 -26.36 5.67 13.44
C ILE A 430 -27.85 5.54 13.69
N THR A 431 -28.26 4.94 14.81
CA THR A 431 -29.68 4.69 15.12
C THR A 431 -30.34 5.76 16.01
N GLN A 432 -29.55 6.58 16.72
CA GLN A 432 -30.06 7.75 17.45
C GLN A 432 -30.19 9.01 16.58
N THR A 433 -31.40 9.25 16.05
CA THR A 433 -31.66 10.36 15.12
C THR A 433 -31.49 11.79 15.69
N THR A 434 -30.76 12.65 14.97
CA THR A 434 -30.53 14.06 15.30
C THR A 434 -31.79 14.93 15.07
N ALA A 435 -32.68 14.55 14.15
CA ALA A 435 -33.90 15.31 13.82
C ALA A 435 -35.16 14.42 13.71
N ASN A 436 -36.10 14.53 14.67
CA ASN A 436 -37.31 15.32 14.38
C ASN A 436 -37.99 15.90 15.64
N GLY A 437 -37.73 17.19 15.94
CA GLY A 437 -38.16 17.85 17.17
C GLY A 437 -39.31 18.89 17.06
N ARG A 438 -39.89 19.11 15.87
CA ARG A 438 -40.87 20.20 15.62
C ARG A 438 -42.29 19.96 16.20
N ARG A 439 -42.43 19.55 17.47
CA ARG A 439 -43.62 19.74 18.34
C ARG A 439 -43.47 19.10 19.73
N ARG A 440 -42.95 19.85 20.72
CA ARG A 440 -43.54 19.92 22.08
C ARG A 440 -42.98 21.09 22.91
N ARG A 441 -43.67 22.23 22.82
CA ARG A 441 -43.46 23.41 23.66
C ARG A 441 -43.91 23.13 25.10
N ARG A 442 -43.02 22.56 25.93
CA ARG A 442 -43.17 22.55 27.39
C ARG A 442 -41.82 22.76 28.05
N GLN A 443 -41.66 23.90 28.72
CA GLN A 443 -40.45 24.23 29.49
C GLN A 443 -40.31 23.26 30.68
N ASN A 444 -39.09 23.10 31.18
CA ASN A 444 -38.69 22.22 32.27
C ASN A 444 -38.86 20.71 32.00
N ARG A 445 -38.08 20.20 31.04
CA ARG A 445 -37.39 18.92 31.16
C ARG A 445 -35.90 19.12 30.81
N PRO A 446 -34.99 18.27 31.31
CA PRO A 446 -33.63 18.16 30.75
C PRO A 446 -33.66 17.82 29.24
N GLN A 447 -32.49 17.81 28.60
CA GLN A 447 -32.33 17.16 27.29
C GLN A 447 -32.89 15.73 27.35
N ALA A 448 -33.48 15.27 26.25
CA ALA A 448 -33.91 13.88 26.17
C ALA A 448 -32.65 12.99 26.16
N PRO A 449 -32.53 11.99 27.06
CA PRO A 449 -31.44 11.02 27.00
C PRO A 449 -31.54 10.22 25.69
N GLY A 450 -30.40 9.77 25.17
CA GLY A 450 -30.33 9.16 23.84
C GLY A 450 -30.49 10.18 22.71
N ARG A 451 -29.58 11.16 22.64
CA ARG A 451 -29.40 12.06 21.48
C ARG A 451 -27.96 12.50 21.33
N ILE A 452 -27.29 12.01 20.28
CA ILE A 452 -25.99 12.51 19.80
C ILE A 452 -26.04 14.04 19.62
N ALA A 453 -25.05 14.75 20.16
CA ALA A 453 -24.98 16.20 20.06
C ALA A 453 -24.56 16.66 18.66
N GLU A 454 -24.94 17.89 18.28
CA GLU A 454 -24.61 18.44 16.95
C GLU A 454 -23.09 18.48 16.69
N SER A 455 -22.27 18.65 17.73
CA SER A 455 -20.79 18.57 17.64
C SER A 455 -20.27 17.19 17.28
N ASP A 456 -21.01 16.14 17.64
CA ASP A 456 -20.57 14.74 17.54
C ASP A 456 -21.08 14.11 16.25
N ALA A 457 -22.29 14.48 15.81
CA ALA A 457 -22.73 14.26 14.43
C ALA A 457 -21.72 14.86 13.43
N ARG A 458 -21.32 16.12 13.63
CA ARG A 458 -20.30 16.80 12.81
C ARG A 458 -18.93 16.11 12.80
N LEU A 459 -18.56 15.40 13.86
CA LEU A 459 -17.33 14.61 13.91
C LEU A 459 -17.41 13.40 12.98
N TYR A 460 -18.51 12.64 13.05
CA TYR A 460 -18.74 11.52 12.13
C TYR A 460 -18.94 12.01 10.67
N GLU A 461 -19.58 13.16 10.44
CA GLU A 461 -19.72 13.80 9.12
C GLU A 461 -18.35 14.13 8.50
N GLU A 462 -17.43 14.77 9.24
CA GLU A 462 -16.08 15.08 8.73
C GLU A 462 -15.27 13.81 8.44
N LEU A 463 -15.36 12.78 9.29
CA LEU A 463 -14.66 11.52 9.07
C LEU A 463 -15.22 10.75 7.86
N ALA A 464 -16.54 10.76 7.67
CA ALA A 464 -17.20 10.20 6.49
C ALA A 464 -16.78 10.96 5.21
N GLU A 465 -16.75 12.30 5.23
CA GLU A 465 -16.31 13.10 4.09
C GLU A 465 -14.82 12.85 3.78
N ALA A 466 -13.95 12.81 4.80
CA ALA A 466 -12.54 12.49 4.63
C ALA A 466 -12.35 11.13 3.92
N ALA A 467 -13.11 10.12 4.34
CA ALA A 467 -13.08 8.78 3.76
C ALA A 467 -13.86 8.64 2.45
N GLY A 468 -14.72 9.61 2.10
CA GLY A 468 -15.68 9.48 1.01
C GLY A 468 -16.74 8.40 1.22
N GLY A 469 -17.02 8.07 2.49
CA GLY A 469 -18.24 7.35 2.86
C GLY A 469 -19.38 8.32 3.10
N LEU A 470 -20.34 7.92 3.94
CA LEU A 470 -21.55 8.69 4.27
C LEU A 470 -21.93 8.47 5.73
N VAL A 471 -22.61 9.45 6.36
CA VAL A 471 -23.30 9.28 7.65
C VAL A 471 -24.77 8.98 7.39
N VAL A 472 -25.18 7.75 7.72
CA VAL A 472 -26.52 7.23 7.52
C VAL A 472 -27.23 7.18 8.87
N GLU A 473 -28.09 8.17 9.15
CA GLU A 473 -29.02 8.12 10.28
C GLU A 473 -30.20 7.22 9.92
N LEU A 474 -30.48 6.22 10.75
CA LEU A 474 -31.47 5.16 10.57
C LEU A 474 -32.41 5.06 11.77
N ARG A 475 -33.50 4.31 11.62
CA ARG A 475 -34.17 3.63 12.74
C ARG A 475 -33.82 2.14 12.76
N GLN A 476 -34.04 1.49 13.91
CA GLN A 476 -33.95 0.04 14.07
C GLN A 476 -34.70 -0.74 12.97
N ASP A 477 -35.90 -0.28 12.58
CA ASP A 477 -36.71 -0.92 11.53
C ASP A 477 -36.15 -0.75 10.10
N GLU A 478 -35.15 0.10 9.91
CA GLU A 478 -34.50 0.38 8.61
C GLU A 478 -33.12 -0.29 8.46
N LEU A 479 -32.55 -0.85 9.55
CA LEU A 479 -31.24 -1.52 9.53
C LEU A 479 -31.16 -2.68 8.50
N GLN A 480 -32.25 -3.44 8.34
CA GLN A 480 -32.31 -4.53 7.36
C GLN A 480 -32.37 -4.01 5.90
N GLU A 481 -32.82 -2.78 5.67
CA GLU A 481 -32.78 -2.14 4.35
C GLU A 481 -31.39 -1.55 4.04
N ALA A 482 -30.66 -1.12 5.08
CA ALA A 482 -29.28 -0.64 4.95
C ALA A 482 -28.32 -1.70 4.38
N VAL A 483 -28.60 -3.00 4.58
CA VAL A 483 -27.93 -4.14 3.91
C VAL A 483 -27.80 -3.91 2.42
N GLY A 484 -28.89 -3.48 1.77
CA GLY A 484 -28.94 -3.28 0.33
C GLY A 484 -27.96 -2.20 -0.14
N ILE A 485 -27.67 -1.20 0.71
CA ILE A 485 -26.68 -0.15 0.46
C ILE A 485 -25.27 -0.65 0.75
N ILE A 486 -25.04 -1.34 1.89
CA ILE A 486 -23.73 -1.90 2.26
C ILE A 486 -23.24 -2.88 1.17
N GLY A 487 -24.14 -3.72 0.65
CA GLY A 487 -23.89 -4.63 -0.49
C GLY A 487 -23.84 -3.98 -1.87
N GLN A 488 -24.20 -2.68 -1.99
CA GLN A 488 -23.88 -1.87 -3.17
C GLN A 488 -22.49 -1.22 -3.06
N MET A 489 -22.08 -0.82 -1.85
CA MET A 489 -20.79 -0.14 -1.61
C MET A 489 -19.59 -1.08 -1.55
N SER A 490 -19.75 -2.27 -0.97
CA SER A 490 -18.68 -3.26 -0.81
C SER A 490 -18.32 -4.03 -2.10
N ARG A 491 -19.05 -3.83 -3.20
CA ARG A 491 -18.84 -4.53 -4.48
C ARG A 491 -17.42 -4.43 -5.02
N SER A 492 -17.04 -5.46 -5.76
CA SER A 492 -15.88 -5.51 -6.65
C SER A 492 -15.98 -4.40 -7.71
N SER A 493 -14.81 -3.86 -8.08
CA SER A 493 -14.65 -2.87 -9.16
C SER A 493 -15.56 -1.61 -9.05
N LEU A 494 -16.04 -1.28 -7.84
CA LEU A 494 -16.84 -0.07 -7.60
C LEU A 494 -15.95 1.17 -7.63
N VAL A 495 -16.24 2.10 -8.53
CA VAL A 495 -15.51 3.36 -8.74
C VAL A 495 -16.34 4.58 -8.34
N THR A 496 -15.66 5.64 -7.91
CA THR A 496 -16.28 6.97 -7.73
C THR A 496 -16.12 7.77 -9.03
N LEU A 497 -17.22 8.34 -9.51
CA LEU A 497 -17.27 9.16 -10.74
C LEU A 497 -17.23 10.65 -10.41
N ALA A 498 -17.90 11.04 -9.32
CA ALA A 498 -17.80 12.33 -8.64
C ALA A 498 -18.37 12.21 -7.22
N ARG A 499 -17.95 13.09 -6.31
CA ARG A 499 -18.55 13.32 -5.00
C ARG A 499 -18.63 14.82 -4.70
N GLY A 500 -19.40 15.20 -3.68
CA GLY A 500 -19.45 16.58 -3.20
C GLY A 500 -20.40 16.74 -2.01
N SER A 501 -20.23 17.83 -1.27
CA SER A 501 -21.06 18.20 -0.12
C SER A 501 -21.51 19.66 -0.22
N GLY A 502 -22.56 20.01 0.52
CA GLY A 502 -23.05 21.38 0.63
C GLY A 502 -23.61 21.67 2.02
N THR A 503 -23.52 22.91 2.46
CA THR A 503 -23.98 23.35 3.78
C THR A 503 -25.47 23.81 3.71
N PRO A 504 -26.15 24.07 4.85
CA PRO A 504 -27.58 24.40 4.85
C PRO A 504 -27.93 25.67 4.04
N GLY A 505 -28.49 25.47 2.84
CA GLY A 505 -28.86 26.54 1.92
C GLY A 505 -27.97 26.68 0.67
N ASP A 506 -26.95 25.84 0.51
CA ASP A 506 -26.14 25.78 -0.71
C ASP A 506 -26.83 24.93 -1.80
N ASP A 507 -27.17 25.52 -2.94
CA ASP A 507 -27.57 24.78 -4.14
C ASP A 507 -26.33 24.16 -4.82
N GLY A 508 -26.31 22.83 -4.93
CA GLY A 508 -25.22 22.06 -5.56
C GLY A 508 -25.43 21.81 -7.04
N ASP A 509 -24.33 21.73 -7.80
CA ASP A 509 -24.33 21.44 -9.23
C ASP A 509 -23.09 20.63 -9.63
N PHE A 510 -23.26 19.33 -9.84
CA PHE A 510 -22.18 18.37 -10.01
C PHE A 510 -22.21 17.78 -11.43
N THR A 511 -21.05 17.60 -12.07
CA THR A 511 -20.96 16.93 -13.38
C THR A 511 -19.92 15.81 -13.39
N PHE A 512 -20.26 14.69 -14.02
CA PHE A 512 -19.35 13.55 -14.21
C PHE A 512 -19.49 12.95 -15.61
N VAL A 513 -18.49 12.19 -16.03
CA VAL A 513 -18.51 11.45 -17.31
C VAL A 513 -18.72 9.96 -17.05
N VAL A 514 -19.64 9.38 -17.80
CA VAL A 514 -19.91 7.94 -17.86
C VAL A 514 -19.38 7.44 -19.20
N ASP A 515 -18.40 6.53 -19.18
CA ASP A 515 -17.88 5.85 -20.37
C ASP A 515 -18.59 4.49 -20.57
N GLN A 516 -18.19 3.75 -21.62
CA GLN A 516 -18.81 2.47 -21.98
C GLN A 516 -18.54 1.33 -20.98
N THR A 517 -17.56 1.45 -20.08
CA THR A 517 -17.23 0.39 -19.10
C THR A 517 -18.03 0.50 -17.79
N VAL A 518 -18.80 1.57 -17.60
CA VAL A 518 -19.52 1.85 -16.34
C VAL A 518 -20.87 1.13 -16.29
N GLY A 519 -20.91 0.01 -15.57
CA GLY A 519 -22.13 -0.68 -15.15
C GLY A 519 -22.74 -0.08 -13.86
N ASP A 520 -24.00 -0.44 -13.59
CA ASP A 520 -24.71 -0.19 -12.32
C ASP A 520 -24.57 1.21 -11.70
N LEU A 521 -24.62 2.22 -12.57
CA LEU A 521 -24.59 3.64 -12.23
C LEU A 521 -25.64 4.02 -11.15
N GLN A 522 -25.18 4.60 -10.05
CA GLN A 522 -25.98 4.98 -8.89
C GLN A 522 -25.58 6.36 -8.35
N LEU A 523 -26.58 7.10 -7.87
CA LEU A 523 -26.39 8.28 -7.03
C LEU A 523 -26.85 7.95 -5.61
N LEU A 524 -26.04 8.33 -4.62
CA LEU A 524 -26.35 8.25 -3.20
C LEU A 524 -26.34 9.67 -2.63
N LEU A 525 -27.41 10.07 -1.95
CA LEU A 525 -27.54 11.38 -1.31
C LEU A 525 -27.99 11.22 0.15
N THR A 526 -27.18 11.68 1.11
CA THR A 526 -27.66 11.93 2.48
C THR A 526 -28.13 13.37 2.59
N GLY A 527 -29.23 13.59 3.32
CA GLY A 527 -29.76 14.94 3.60
C GLY A 527 -31.28 15.01 3.50
N PRO A 528 -31.99 15.56 4.50
CA PRO A 528 -33.45 15.57 4.49
C PRO A 528 -34.03 16.63 3.55
N SER A 529 -35.02 16.22 2.75
CA SER A 529 -35.89 17.09 1.94
C SER A 529 -35.24 17.81 0.74
N SER A 530 -34.16 17.26 0.19
CA SER A 530 -33.56 17.75 -1.05
C SER A 530 -34.43 17.49 -2.29
N LEU A 531 -34.36 18.38 -3.28
CA LEU A 531 -34.81 18.14 -4.66
C LEU A 531 -33.59 17.83 -5.53
N ILE A 532 -33.63 16.73 -6.27
CA ILE A 532 -32.55 16.32 -7.17
C ILE A 532 -33.02 16.45 -8.61
N THR A 533 -32.32 17.24 -9.43
CA THR A 533 -32.56 17.32 -10.88
C THR A 533 -31.39 16.66 -11.60
N VAL A 534 -31.62 15.45 -12.12
CA VAL A 534 -30.65 14.73 -12.94
C VAL A 534 -30.88 15.09 -14.41
N THR A 535 -29.81 15.49 -15.10
CA THR A 535 -29.78 15.67 -16.56
C THR A 535 -28.87 14.60 -17.17
N ASP A 536 -29.42 13.82 -18.10
CA ASP A 536 -28.69 12.81 -18.86
C ASP A 536 -27.87 13.42 -20.02
N PRO A 537 -26.96 12.66 -20.67
CA PRO A 537 -26.11 13.18 -21.75
C PRO A 537 -26.86 13.65 -23.01
N GLN A 538 -28.15 13.32 -23.15
CA GLN A 538 -29.01 13.74 -24.25
C GLN A 538 -29.77 15.04 -23.92
N GLY A 539 -29.59 15.58 -22.70
CA GLY A 539 -30.32 16.74 -22.18
C GLY A 539 -31.68 16.39 -21.56
N GLY A 540 -32.01 15.09 -21.43
CA GLY A 540 -33.21 14.62 -20.76
C GLY A 540 -33.13 14.93 -19.26
N ARG A 541 -34.15 15.62 -18.74
CA ARG A 541 -34.23 16.01 -17.32
C ARG A 541 -35.24 15.17 -16.57
N GLN A 542 -34.85 14.72 -15.38
CA GLN A 542 -35.68 13.97 -14.45
C GLN A 542 -35.52 14.57 -13.05
N GLU A 543 -36.64 14.94 -12.44
CA GLU A 543 -36.69 15.51 -11.09
C GLU A 543 -37.14 14.45 -10.08
N PHE A 544 -36.37 14.29 -9.02
CA PHE A 544 -36.61 13.33 -7.95
C PHE A 544 -36.73 14.09 -6.63
N ASN A 545 -37.85 13.91 -5.95
CA ASN A 545 -38.04 14.32 -4.56
C ASN A 545 -37.90 13.11 -3.63
N ALA A 546 -37.77 13.35 -2.32
CA ALA A 546 -37.60 12.31 -1.32
C ALA A 546 -38.74 11.26 -1.25
N MET A 547 -39.92 11.51 -1.81
CA MET A 547 -41.02 10.52 -1.92
C MET A 547 -40.93 9.65 -3.18
N SER A 548 -40.07 10.01 -4.14
CA SER A 548 -39.90 9.32 -5.43
C SER A 548 -38.70 8.36 -5.43
N LEU A 549 -37.87 8.42 -4.39
CA LEU A 549 -36.68 7.61 -4.19
C LEU A 549 -36.97 6.49 -3.18
N ARG A 550 -36.00 5.60 -2.95
CA ARG A 550 -36.03 4.69 -1.80
C ARG A 550 -35.24 5.34 -0.67
N PRO A 551 -35.89 5.96 0.32
CA PRO A 551 -35.22 6.41 1.53
C PRO A 551 -34.90 5.18 2.40
N VAL A 552 -33.72 5.16 2.99
CA VAL A 552 -33.35 4.28 4.10
C VAL A 552 -32.80 5.20 5.18
N GLY A 553 -33.67 5.59 6.11
CA GLY A 553 -33.41 6.69 7.03
C GLY A 553 -33.15 8.02 6.32
N ASN A 554 -32.00 8.64 6.55
CA ASN A 554 -31.60 9.92 5.91
C ASN A 554 -31.01 9.78 4.49
N LEU A 555 -30.71 8.55 4.04
CA LEU A 555 -30.06 8.25 2.76
C LEU A 555 -31.09 7.97 1.66
N GLN A 556 -30.90 8.56 0.49
CA GLN A 556 -31.70 8.36 -0.70
C GLN A 556 -30.82 7.81 -1.83
N THR A 557 -31.16 6.63 -2.35
CA THR A 557 -30.42 5.99 -3.46
C THR A 557 -31.24 6.00 -4.76
N LEU A 558 -30.59 6.39 -5.87
CA LEU A 558 -31.15 6.41 -7.22
C LEU A 558 -30.25 5.59 -8.17
N ARG A 559 -30.74 4.42 -8.62
CA ARG A 559 -30.09 3.63 -9.68
C ARG A 559 -30.52 4.17 -11.04
N LEU A 560 -29.55 4.61 -11.83
CA LEU A 560 -29.74 5.17 -13.17
C LEU A 560 -29.52 4.08 -14.23
N ARG A 561 -30.05 4.30 -15.44
CA ARG A 561 -29.60 3.54 -16.61
C ARG A 561 -28.32 4.21 -17.13
N PRO A 562 -27.17 3.53 -17.19
CA PRO A 562 -25.95 4.13 -17.72
C PRO A 562 -26.17 4.56 -19.17
N GLN A 563 -25.77 5.79 -19.46
CA GLN A 563 -25.69 6.35 -20.81
C GLN A 563 -24.32 7.01 -20.94
N VAL A 564 -23.65 6.79 -22.05
CA VAL A 564 -22.31 7.34 -22.32
C VAL A 564 -22.38 8.85 -22.47
N GLY A 565 -21.43 9.57 -21.87
CA GLY A 565 -21.29 11.01 -21.95
C GLY A 565 -21.35 11.73 -20.60
N ARG A 566 -21.55 13.05 -20.64
CA ARG A 566 -21.55 13.90 -19.45
C ARG A 566 -22.93 13.99 -18.82
N TRP A 567 -23.02 13.60 -17.56
CA TRP A 567 -24.19 13.76 -16.70
C TRP A 567 -24.07 15.05 -15.86
N ARG A 568 -25.21 15.59 -15.42
CA ARG A 568 -25.28 16.71 -14.48
C ARG A 568 -26.33 16.43 -13.41
N VAL A 569 -26.01 16.71 -12.16
CA VAL A 569 -26.89 16.53 -11.00
C VAL A 569 -26.93 17.85 -10.23
N ALA A 570 -28.07 18.52 -10.27
CA ALA A 570 -28.33 19.66 -9.40
C ALA A 570 -29.04 19.17 -8.12
N VAL A 571 -28.64 19.69 -6.96
CA VAL A 571 -29.20 19.37 -5.64
C VAL A 571 -29.63 20.66 -4.98
N GLN A 572 -30.93 20.83 -4.73
CA GLN A 572 -31.45 21.97 -3.97
C GLN A 572 -31.85 21.49 -2.58
N SER A 573 -31.21 22.00 -1.52
CA SER A 573 -31.40 21.53 -0.15
C SER A 573 -31.37 22.68 0.87
N PRO A 574 -32.38 22.82 1.74
CA PRO A 574 -32.34 23.77 2.86
C PRO A 574 -31.50 23.25 4.06
N ASN A 575 -30.94 22.04 3.95
CA ASN A 575 -30.13 21.37 4.96
C ASN A 575 -28.78 20.95 4.36
N ALA A 576 -27.80 20.61 5.20
CA ALA A 576 -26.56 20.01 4.70
C ALA A 576 -26.83 18.68 3.98
N TYR A 577 -25.98 18.34 3.02
CA TYR A 577 -26.07 17.09 2.25
C TYR A 577 -24.70 16.62 1.76
N ALA A 578 -24.59 15.32 1.46
CA ALA A 578 -23.45 14.75 0.77
C ALA A 578 -23.95 13.85 -0.39
N LEU A 579 -23.42 14.09 -1.59
CA LEU A 579 -23.71 13.37 -2.83
C LEU A 579 -22.50 12.51 -3.24
N LYS A 580 -22.75 11.27 -3.63
CA LYS A 580 -21.75 10.37 -4.24
C LYS A 580 -22.32 9.72 -5.50
N ALA A 581 -21.60 9.83 -6.62
CA ALA A 581 -21.91 9.16 -7.88
C ALA A 581 -20.94 8.00 -8.10
N VAL A 582 -21.48 6.78 -8.24
CA VAL A 582 -20.69 5.54 -8.34
C VAL A 582 -21.19 4.64 -9.47
N GLY A 583 -20.33 3.70 -9.90
CA GLY A 583 -20.68 2.60 -10.79
C GLY A 583 -19.63 1.50 -10.70
N GLN A 584 -19.83 0.37 -11.37
CA GLN A 584 -18.82 -0.69 -11.48
C GLN A 584 -18.07 -0.58 -12.80
N SER A 585 -16.73 -0.66 -12.76
CA SER A 585 -15.87 -0.47 -13.93
C SER A 585 -14.48 -1.12 -13.71
N PRO A 586 -13.92 -1.86 -14.68
CA PRO A 586 -12.54 -2.36 -14.62
C PRO A 586 -11.49 -1.23 -14.68
N ILE A 587 -11.85 -0.08 -15.28
CA ILE A 587 -11.01 1.12 -15.32
C ILE A 587 -11.14 1.86 -13.98
N ASP A 588 -10.07 1.89 -13.21
CA ASP A 588 -9.90 2.60 -11.95
C ASP A 588 -8.40 2.97 -11.81
N PHE A 589 -7.99 3.61 -10.72
CA PHE A 589 -6.61 4.02 -10.52
C PHE A 589 -6.14 3.92 -9.06
N LEU A 590 -4.82 3.84 -8.93
CA LEU A 590 -4.04 4.03 -7.71
C LEU A 590 -3.27 5.35 -7.82
N PHE A 591 -2.98 5.99 -6.69
CA PHE A 591 -2.05 7.11 -6.64
C PHE A 591 -1.34 7.23 -5.30
N ASP A 592 -0.12 7.74 -5.33
CA ASP A 592 0.65 8.20 -4.18
C ASP A 592 1.25 9.59 -4.50
N PHE A 593 1.35 10.46 -3.49
CA PHE A 593 2.15 11.69 -3.59
C PHE A 593 3.64 11.35 -3.53
N VAL A 594 4.47 12.08 -4.28
CA VAL A 594 5.92 11.82 -4.37
C VAL A 594 6.78 13.08 -4.29
N GLU A 595 7.96 12.98 -3.65
CA GLU A 595 9.02 14.01 -3.66
C GLU A 595 10.11 13.55 -4.65
N TYR A 596 10.42 14.37 -5.67
CA TYR A 596 11.51 14.08 -6.62
C TYR A 596 12.87 14.26 -5.94
N VAL A 597 13.76 13.28 -6.10
CA VAL A 597 15.08 13.22 -5.48
C VAL A 597 16.17 13.42 -6.55
N PRO A 598 16.73 14.64 -6.72
CA PRO A 598 17.57 14.97 -7.86
C PRO A 598 18.90 14.21 -7.93
N SER A 599 19.47 13.85 -6.77
CA SER A 599 20.74 13.12 -6.69
C SER A 599 20.67 11.71 -7.26
N GLN A 600 19.50 11.07 -7.19
CA GLN A 600 19.24 9.72 -7.71
C GLN A 600 18.36 9.72 -8.96
N ASN A 601 17.82 10.89 -9.38
CA ASN A 601 16.90 11.03 -10.51
C ASN A 601 15.66 10.12 -10.36
N THR A 602 15.12 10.03 -9.15
CA THR A 602 14.00 9.13 -8.78
C THR A 602 12.95 9.86 -7.94
N PHE A 603 11.93 9.13 -7.47
CA PHE A 603 10.80 9.65 -6.70
C PHE A 603 10.64 8.84 -5.41
N ASP A 604 10.64 9.52 -4.26
CA ASP A 604 10.27 8.91 -2.98
C ASP A 604 8.76 9.05 -2.72
N VAL A 605 8.14 8.03 -2.11
CA VAL A 605 6.73 8.07 -1.69
C VAL A 605 6.56 8.93 -0.45
N LEU A 606 5.63 9.88 -0.50
CA LEU A 606 5.34 10.74 0.63
C LEU A 606 4.38 10.05 1.61
N ASP A 607 4.91 9.50 2.71
CA ASP A 607 4.13 8.89 3.81
C ASP A 607 3.38 9.92 4.70
N THR A 608 3.23 11.15 4.21
CA THR A 608 2.76 12.33 4.96
C THR A 608 1.87 13.19 4.05
N ARG A 609 1.20 14.21 4.60
CA ARG A 609 0.47 15.19 3.78
C ARG A 609 1.42 16.00 2.88
N PRO A 610 1.01 16.31 1.63
CA PRO A 610 1.73 17.21 0.75
C PRO A 610 1.77 18.65 1.30
N ARG A 611 2.72 19.46 0.81
CA ARG A 611 2.92 20.85 1.27
C ARG A 611 1.88 21.79 0.67
N ALA A 612 1.14 22.49 1.53
CA ALA A 612 0.10 23.44 1.11
C ALA A 612 0.68 24.60 0.27
N GLY A 613 0.01 24.96 -0.82
CA GLY A 613 0.39 26.07 -1.69
C GLY A 613 1.73 25.91 -2.43
N ALA A 614 2.32 24.71 -2.44
CA ALA A 614 3.59 24.41 -3.08
C ALA A 614 3.40 23.47 -4.28
N ASN A 615 4.37 23.47 -5.21
CA ASN A 615 4.44 22.47 -6.27
C ASN A 615 4.41 21.05 -5.68
N GLY A 616 3.60 20.18 -6.27
CA GLY A 616 3.47 18.78 -5.88
C GLY A 616 3.79 17.84 -7.04
N SER A 617 3.94 16.56 -6.74
CA SER A 617 3.96 15.51 -7.76
C SER A 617 3.23 14.27 -7.25
N LEU A 618 2.58 13.55 -8.16
CA LEU A 618 1.86 12.32 -7.89
C LEU A 618 2.29 11.24 -8.89
N LEU A 619 2.47 10.01 -8.42
CA LEU A 619 2.50 8.84 -9.28
C LEU A 619 1.06 8.31 -9.39
N VAL A 620 0.52 8.25 -10.60
CA VAL A 620 -0.82 7.69 -10.90
C VAL A 620 -0.64 6.40 -11.70
N THR A 621 -1.32 5.33 -11.31
CA THR A 621 -1.26 4.03 -12.00
C THR A 621 -2.67 3.54 -12.28
N LEU A 622 -3.01 3.27 -13.54
CA LEU A 622 -4.30 2.66 -13.90
C LEU A 622 -4.35 1.18 -13.45
N THR A 623 -5.53 0.70 -13.04
CA THR A 623 -5.75 -0.71 -12.72
C THR A 623 -5.52 -1.61 -13.92
N ASP A 624 -6.05 -1.21 -15.08
CA ASP A 624 -5.70 -1.80 -16.37
C ASP A 624 -4.89 -0.80 -17.21
N ALA A 625 -3.79 -1.27 -17.82
CA ALA A 625 -2.86 -0.41 -18.56
C ALA A 625 -3.18 -0.31 -20.06
N ASP A 626 -3.99 -1.23 -20.57
CA ASP A 626 -4.33 -1.37 -21.98
C ASP A 626 -5.76 -0.87 -22.26
N ALA A 627 -6.63 -0.84 -21.24
CA ALA A 627 -8.00 -0.35 -21.30
C ALA A 627 -8.17 1.18 -21.30
N ALA A 628 -7.12 1.98 -21.08
CA ALA A 628 -7.24 3.44 -21.04
C ALA A 628 -5.89 4.19 -21.21
N ASN A 629 -5.98 5.43 -21.70
CA ASN A 629 -4.92 6.43 -21.56
C ASN A 629 -5.39 7.62 -20.69
N VAL A 630 -4.55 8.05 -19.75
CA VAL A 630 -4.77 9.30 -19.00
C VAL A 630 -4.32 10.49 -19.85
N THR A 631 -5.14 11.55 -19.90
CA THR A 631 -4.82 12.80 -20.61
C THR A 631 -4.86 14.04 -19.72
N ARG A 632 -5.56 13.98 -18.59
CA ARG A 632 -5.67 15.06 -17.61
C ARG A 632 -5.80 14.48 -16.21
N VAL A 633 -5.10 15.08 -15.25
CA VAL A 633 -5.30 14.82 -13.82
C VAL A 633 -5.44 16.17 -13.11
N VAL A 634 -6.38 16.27 -12.18
CA VAL A 634 -6.61 17.48 -11.38
C VAL A 634 -6.66 17.15 -9.90
N LEU A 635 -6.29 18.14 -9.08
CA LEU A 635 -6.67 18.20 -7.67
C LEU A 635 -7.90 19.12 -7.58
N ALA A 636 -9.06 18.57 -7.25
CA ALA A 636 -10.33 19.31 -7.16
C ALA A 636 -10.77 19.46 -5.70
N GLU A 637 -11.25 20.63 -5.29
CA GLU A 637 -11.74 20.85 -3.92
C GLU A 637 -13.08 20.12 -3.67
N VAL A 638 -13.27 19.56 -2.47
CA VAL A 638 -14.45 18.72 -2.14
C VAL A 638 -15.74 19.53 -2.02
N ALA A 639 -15.66 20.72 -1.42
CA ALA A 639 -16.77 21.61 -1.13
C ALA A 639 -16.66 22.94 -1.92
N GLY A 640 -16.11 22.86 -3.14
CA GLY A 640 -15.81 24.02 -3.98
C GLY A 640 -15.71 23.67 -5.46
N SER A 641 -15.46 24.67 -6.29
CA SER A 641 -15.32 24.52 -7.75
C SER A 641 -13.91 24.81 -8.27
N ALA A 642 -12.92 24.92 -7.37
CA ALA A 642 -11.53 25.12 -7.75
C ALA A 642 -10.87 23.78 -8.13
N GLU A 643 -10.17 23.80 -9.27
CA GLU A 643 -9.35 22.69 -9.75
C GLU A 643 -7.93 23.17 -10.03
N VAL A 644 -6.93 22.43 -9.56
CA VAL A 644 -5.53 22.59 -10.00
C VAL A 644 -5.19 21.46 -10.96
N PRO A 645 -5.04 21.72 -12.28
CA PRO A 645 -4.57 20.73 -13.22
C PRO A 645 -3.07 20.45 -13.04
N GLY A 646 -2.68 19.20 -13.26
CA GLY A 646 -1.28 18.79 -13.34
C GLY A 646 -0.86 18.45 -14.77
N ASP A 647 0.42 18.69 -15.06
CA ASP A 647 1.07 18.22 -16.29
C ASP A 647 1.27 16.70 -16.20
N VAL A 648 0.79 15.96 -17.20
CA VAL A 648 0.79 14.48 -17.22
C VAL A 648 1.92 13.95 -18.12
N GLU A 649 2.77 13.10 -17.55
CA GLU A 649 3.96 12.51 -18.18
C GLU A 649 3.85 10.97 -18.10
N ALA A 650 3.75 10.28 -19.24
CA ALA A 650 3.56 8.83 -19.27
C ALA A 650 4.88 8.07 -19.03
N LEU A 651 4.89 7.16 -18.05
CA LEU A 651 6.05 6.34 -17.66
C LEU A 651 5.99 4.90 -18.21
N GLY A 652 4.98 4.58 -19.02
CA GLY A 652 4.72 3.23 -19.54
C GLY A 652 4.06 2.30 -18.51
N ARG A 653 3.62 1.12 -19.00
CA ARG A 653 2.90 0.09 -18.20
C ARG A 653 1.66 0.63 -17.45
N GLY A 654 0.98 1.65 -17.97
CA GLY A 654 -0.18 2.30 -17.33
C GLY A 654 0.16 3.25 -16.18
N ARG A 655 1.44 3.60 -16.00
CA ARG A 655 1.93 4.55 -14.98
C ARG A 655 2.13 5.94 -15.58
N TYR A 656 1.82 6.96 -14.79
CA TYR A 656 1.92 8.37 -15.15
C TYR A 656 2.48 9.17 -13.97
N LEU A 657 3.44 10.05 -14.25
CA LEU A 657 3.84 11.10 -13.33
C LEU A 657 2.98 12.33 -13.60
N VAL A 658 2.43 12.92 -12.54
CA VAL A 658 1.62 14.14 -12.59
C VAL A 658 2.32 15.22 -11.80
N ARG A 659 2.60 16.37 -12.41
CA ARG A 659 3.28 17.51 -11.76
C ARG A 659 2.27 18.65 -11.59
N VAL A 660 1.96 19.04 -10.35
CA VAL A 660 0.97 20.10 -10.06
C VAL A 660 1.66 21.41 -9.62
N PRO A 661 1.22 22.58 -10.12
CA PRO A 661 1.86 23.86 -9.80
C PRO A 661 1.63 24.34 -8.35
N SER A 662 0.54 23.90 -7.72
CA SER A 662 0.20 24.23 -6.32
C SER A 662 -0.74 23.16 -5.75
N VAL A 663 -0.42 22.56 -4.61
CA VAL A 663 -1.38 21.68 -3.92
C VAL A 663 -2.41 22.54 -3.14
N PRO A 664 -3.73 22.27 -3.27
CA PRO A 664 -4.76 23.03 -2.55
C PRO A 664 -4.60 22.99 -1.03
N SER A 665 -4.95 24.09 -0.36
CA SER A 665 -4.98 24.17 1.11
C SER A 665 -6.31 23.68 1.70
N ALA A 666 -7.39 23.70 0.91
CA ALA A 666 -8.67 23.08 1.27
C ALA A 666 -8.62 21.55 1.04
N PRO A 667 -9.54 20.76 1.63
CA PRO A 667 -9.67 19.34 1.33
C PRO A 667 -9.94 19.10 -0.16
N PHE A 668 -9.18 18.20 -0.78
CA PHE A 668 -9.24 17.93 -2.21
C PHE A 668 -9.25 16.44 -2.55
N VAL A 669 -9.72 16.11 -3.75
CA VAL A 669 -9.69 14.77 -4.35
C VAL A 669 -8.78 14.76 -5.57
N VAL A 670 -8.24 13.60 -5.93
CA VAL A 670 -7.56 13.38 -7.21
C VAL A 670 -8.60 12.92 -8.22
N ARG A 671 -8.76 13.65 -9.32
CA ARG A 671 -9.65 13.25 -10.43
C ARG A 671 -8.84 13.01 -11.69
N VAL A 672 -9.05 11.85 -12.30
CA VAL A 672 -8.34 11.33 -13.47
C VAL A 672 -9.29 11.31 -14.66
N GLU A 673 -8.89 11.95 -15.75
CA GLU A 673 -9.62 12.09 -17.00
C GLU A 673 -8.76 11.58 -18.16
N GLY A 674 -9.39 10.92 -19.13
CA GLY A 674 -8.66 10.23 -20.19
C GLY A 674 -9.58 9.66 -21.27
N ASN A 675 -9.03 8.78 -22.11
CA ASN A 675 -9.80 8.04 -23.13
C ASN A 675 -9.67 6.52 -22.92
N ALA A 676 -10.79 5.82 -22.98
CA ALA A 676 -10.87 4.37 -23.10
C ALA A 676 -11.23 4.00 -24.56
N PRO A 677 -10.83 2.82 -25.07
CA PRO A 677 -11.33 2.32 -26.34
C PRO A 677 -12.80 1.92 -26.19
N ASP A 678 -13.62 2.36 -27.12
CA ASP A 678 -15.04 2.04 -27.22
C ASP A 678 -15.25 0.67 -27.91
N ALA A 679 -16.50 0.19 -28.01
CA ALA A 679 -16.86 -1.08 -28.62
C ALA A 679 -16.53 -1.20 -30.12
N ALA A 680 -16.25 -0.10 -30.83
CA ALA A 680 -15.70 -0.07 -32.18
C ALA A 680 -14.18 0.19 -32.21
N GLY A 681 -13.56 0.45 -31.07
CA GLY A 681 -12.15 0.82 -30.91
C GLY A 681 -11.88 2.32 -31.03
N GLU A 682 -12.92 3.18 -31.03
CA GLU A 682 -12.75 4.63 -31.05
C GLU A 682 -12.44 5.19 -29.65
N ALA A 683 -11.94 6.43 -29.56
CA ALA A 683 -11.58 7.03 -28.27
C ALA A 683 -12.81 7.62 -27.55
N SER A 684 -13.25 6.99 -26.47
CA SER A 684 -14.36 7.45 -25.62
C SER A 684 -13.83 8.08 -24.32
N PRO A 685 -14.29 9.28 -23.90
CA PRO A 685 -13.79 9.92 -22.69
C PRO A 685 -14.26 9.22 -21.41
N PHE A 686 -13.37 9.05 -20.43
CA PHE A 686 -13.70 8.56 -19.09
C PHE A 686 -13.28 9.55 -17.99
N GLN A 687 -13.90 9.41 -16.81
CA GLN A 687 -13.57 10.16 -15.59
C GLN A 687 -13.63 9.23 -14.37
N ARG A 688 -12.62 9.26 -13.50
CA ARG A 688 -12.60 8.58 -12.20
C ARG A 688 -12.11 9.54 -11.11
N GLU A 689 -12.55 9.35 -9.88
CA GLU A 689 -12.20 10.22 -8.74
C GLU A 689 -11.75 9.39 -7.53
N SER A 690 -10.85 9.93 -6.71
CA SER A 690 -10.39 9.26 -5.50
C SER A 690 -11.53 9.13 -4.49
N ALA A 691 -11.69 7.94 -3.91
CA ALA A 691 -12.72 7.71 -2.89
C ALA A 691 -12.50 8.65 -1.69
N THR A 692 -11.31 8.58 -1.08
CA THR A 692 -10.90 9.49 0.00
C THR A 692 -10.49 10.86 -0.53
N SER A 693 -10.61 11.87 0.33
CA SER A 693 -10.06 13.21 0.13
C SER A 693 -8.80 13.40 0.97
N PHE A 694 -7.89 14.24 0.50
CA PHE A 694 -6.63 14.57 1.15
C PHE A 694 -6.61 16.03 1.60
N ARG A 695 -5.77 16.34 2.59
CA ARG A 695 -5.45 17.71 3.01
C ARG A 695 -3.95 17.97 2.82
N ALA A 696 -3.59 19.21 2.54
CA ALA A 696 -2.20 19.66 2.58
C ALA A 696 -1.85 20.31 3.92
N SER A 697 -0.55 20.44 4.23
CA SER A 697 -0.07 21.02 5.49
C SER A 697 1.12 21.97 5.27
N ASN A 698 1.32 22.95 6.18
CA ASN A 698 2.53 23.76 6.24
C ASN A 698 3.65 23.10 7.07
N ILE A 699 3.33 21.99 7.73
CA ILE A 699 4.23 21.17 8.52
C ILE A 699 4.79 20.06 7.61
N THR A 700 6.10 19.83 7.67
CA THR A 700 6.73 18.60 7.14
C THR A 700 7.23 17.79 8.33
N ILE A 701 6.81 16.54 8.45
CA ILE A 701 7.40 15.55 9.36
C ILE A 701 8.17 14.51 8.54
N LYS A 702 9.28 13.99 9.04
CA LYS A 702 9.96 12.79 8.51
C LYS A 702 10.41 11.92 9.70
N ALA A 703 10.34 10.60 9.58
CA ALA A 703 10.80 9.68 10.61
C ALA A 703 11.59 8.53 9.99
N GLN A 704 12.59 8.01 10.72
CA GLN A 704 13.34 6.84 10.30
C GLN A 704 12.64 5.59 10.84
N ALA A 705 12.16 4.74 9.94
CA ALA A 705 11.70 3.41 10.31
C ALA A 705 12.89 2.53 10.73
N ALA A 706 12.68 1.63 11.69
CA ALA A 706 13.52 0.46 11.86
C ALA A 706 12.76 -0.76 11.35
N ARG A 707 13.46 -1.71 10.73
CA ARG A 707 12.86 -2.90 10.09
C ARG A 707 12.08 -3.76 11.07
N ASN A 708 12.72 -4.13 12.18
CA ASN A 708 12.19 -5.09 13.14
C ASN A 708 12.16 -4.52 14.58
N LEU A 709 11.15 -4.94 15.34
CA LEU A 709 11.00 -4.66 16.76
C LEU A 709 11.19 -5.94 17.58
N VAL A 710 12.12 -5.91 18.54
CA VAL A 710 12.38 -7.03 19.46
C VAL A 710 11.50 -6.91 20.72
N PRO A 711 10.68 -7.92 21.07
CA PRO A 711 9.81 -7.87 22.25
C PRO A 711 10.53 -7.53 23.56
N GLY A 712 9.90 -6.69 24.38
CA GLY A 712 10.46 -6.18 25.64
C GLY A 712 11.67 -5.25 25.51
N THR A 713 12.15 -4.95 24.30
CA THR A 713 13.25 -4.01 24.06
C THR A 713 12.69 -2.70 23.49
N PRO A 714 12.85 -1.55 24.16
CA PRO A 714 12.41 -0.27 23.62
C PRO A 714 13.19 0.11 22.36
N LEU A 715 12.48 0.34 21.26
CA LEU A 715 12.99 0.85 19.99
C LEU A 715 12.91 2.38 19.99
N SER A 716 14.03 3.03 19.67
CA SER A 716 14.11 4.47 19.47
C SER A 716 13.79 4.80 18.00
N VAL A 717 12.62 5.40 17.74
CA VAL A 717 12.21 5.89 16.42
C VAL A 717 12.48 7.40 16.34
N PRO A 718 13.56 7.86 15.68
CA PRO A 718 13.86 9.28 15.54
C PRO A 718 12.98 9.91 14.46
N PHE A 719 12.55 11.15 14.70
CA PHE A 719 11.78 11.94 13.75
C PHE A 719 12.20 13.41 13.77
N SER A 720 11.87 14.14 12.72
CA SER A 720 12.08 15.58 12.61
C SER A 720 10.84 16.28 12.07
N VAL A 721 10.62 17.52 12.54
CA VAL A 721 9.49 18.36 12.15
C VAL A 721 10.00 19.73 11.73
N THR A 722 9.52 20.21 10.58
CA THR A 722 9.82 21.54 10.03
C THR A 722 8.52 22.28 9.76
N VAL A 723 8.31 23.44 10.38
CA VAL A 723 7.10 24.27 10.20
C VAL A 723 7.41 25.43 9.27
N ARG A 724 6.58 25.67 8.26
CA ARG A 724 6.57 26.93 7.48
C ARG A 724 5.49 27.88 8.01
N GLY A 725 5.83 29.16 8.13
CA GLY A 725 4.97 30.18 8.72
C GLY A 725 5.43 30.58 10.12
N THR A 726 4.50 30.79 11.04
CA THR A 726 4.79 31.20 12.42
C THR A 726 5.42 30.05 13.21
N GLY A 727 6.58 30.30 13.83
CA GLY A 727 7.23 29.35 14.73
C GLY A 727 6.60 29.33 16.12
N GLY A 728 6.96 28.32 16.91
CA GLY A 728 6.45 28.12 18.27
C GLY A 728 6.51 26.65 18.67
N ASN A 729 5.79 26.27 19.73
CA ASN A 729 5.69 24.87 20.14
C ASN A 729 4.72 24.12 19.21
N VAL A 730 5.24 23.11 18.52
CA VAL A 730 4.47 22.08 17.82
C VAL A 730 4.02 21.06 18.87
N SER A 731 2.74 20.68 18.87
CA SER A 731 2.26 19.56 19.70
C SER A 731 2.61 18.24 19.01
N ILE A 732 3.18 17.29 19.76
CA ILE A 732 3.59 15.98 19.23
C ILE A 732 2.81 14.88 19.95
N ARG A 733 2.20 13.98 19.19
CA ARG A 733 1.56 12.77 19.69
C ARG A 733 2.10 11.53 18.98
N ALA A 734 2.16 10.42 19.71
CA ALA A 734 2.33 9.09 19.13
C ALA A 734 1.14 8.21 19.55
N THR A 735 0.69 7.34 18.64
CA THR A 735 -0.36 6.34 18.90
C THR A 735 -0.04 5.03 18.18
N THR A 736 -0.56 3.93 18.70
CA THR A 736 -0.31 2.56 18.23
C THR A 736 -1.62 1.83 17.97
N ASN A 737 -1.62 0.81 17.12
CA ASN A 737 -2.77 -0.07 16.86
C ASN A 737 -3.11 -1.05 18.01
N ASN A 738 -2.56 -0.87 19.21
CA ASN A 738 -2.94 -1.65 20.39
C ASN A 738 -2.59 -0.86 21.67
N PRO A 739 -3.54 -0.66 22.61
CA PRO A 739 -3.27 0.10 23.85
C PRO A 739 -2.23 -0.55 24.77
N LEU A 740 -1.83 -1.81 24.53
CA LEU A 740 -0.74 -2.49 25.22
C LEU A 740 0.66 -2.19 24.63
N TYR A 741 0.75 -1.48 23.51
CA TYR A 741 2.01 -1.11 22.86
C TYR A 741 2.35 0.35 23.19
N ALA A 742 3.30 0.56 24.10
CA ALA A 742 3.68 1.89 24.55
C ALA A 742 4.50 2.64 23.49
N ALA A 743 4.19 3.91 23.27
CA ALA A 743 4.87 4.80 22.32
C ALA A 743 5.07 6.19 22.95
N ASP A 744 6.13 6.33 23.76
CA ASP A 744 6.40 7.56 24.51
C ASP A 744 7.01 8.64 23.62
N ALA A 745 6.35 9.80 23.50
CA ALA A 745 6.73 10.93 22.66
C ALA A 745 7.00 12.20 23.50
N PRO A 746 7.77 13.20 23.00
CA PRO A 746 8.15 14.38 23.78
C PRO A 746 6.98 15.35 24.12
N GLY A 747 5.77 15.11 23.61
CA GLY A 747 4.57 15.93 23.86
C GLY A 747 4.55 17.29 23.15
N SER A 748 5.69 17.97 23.07
CA SER A 748 5.87 19.14 22.20
C SER A 748 7.32 19.35 21.79
N LEU A 749 7.53 20.03 20.66
CA LEU A 749 8.86 20.45 20.18
C LEU A 749 8.84 21.95 19.82
N PRO A 750 9.84 22.74 20.23
CA PRO A 750 9.98 24.13 19.77
C PRO A 750 10.51 24.15 18.33
N ALA A 751 9.72 24.67 17.39
CA ALA A 751 10.08 24.81 15.98
C ALA A 751 10.26 26.29 15.60
N GLU A 752 11.46 26.66 15.13
CA GLU A 752 11.69 27.96 14.49
C GLU A 752 11.23 27.93 13.01
N PRO A 753 10.81 29.06 12.42
CA PRO A 753 10.33 29.11 11.04
C PRO A 753 11.31 28.53 10.02
N GLY A 754 10.94 27.41 9.38
CA GLY A 754 11.76 26.73 8.39
C GLY A 754 12.97 25.96 8.94
N ALA A 755 13.20 25.95 10.26
CA ALA A 755 14.18 25.08 10.90
C ALA A 755 13.56 23.70 11.19
N SER A 756 14.41 22.68 11.32
CA SER A 756 13.99 21.33 11.68
C SER A 756 14.22 21.08 13.18
N ALA A 757 13.16 20.73 13.89
CA ALA A 757 13.20 20.30 15.29
C ALA A 757 13.14 18.78 15.35
N ASN A 758 14.10 18.16 16.03
CA ASN A 758 14.21 16.70 16.12
C ASN A 758 13.56 16.19 17.42
N GLY A 759 12.96 15.00 17.35
CA GLY A 759 12.45 14.26 18.49
C GLY A 759 12.64 12.74 18.30
N THR A 760 12.18 11.99 19.29
CA THR A 760 12.24 10.52 19.29
C THR A 760 10.98 9.98 19.93
N VAL A 761 10.43 8.90 19.38
CA VAL A 761 9.41 8.07 20.04
C VAL A 761 10.08 6.80 20.58
N ALA A 762 9.86 6.47 21.85
CA ALA A 762 10.27 5.20 22.41
C ALA A 762 9.12 4.19 22.29
N LEU A 763 9.23 3.26 21.34
CA LEU A 763 8.22 2.25 21.05
C LEU A 763 8.57 0.92 21.75
N SER A 764 7.61 0.26 22.40
CA SER A 764 7.82 -1.07 22.97
C SER A 764 6.58 -1.95 22.95
N VAL A 765 6.78 -3.27 22.86
CA VAL A 765 5.72 -4.29 22.91
C VAL A 765 6.00 -5.33 23.99
N PRO A 766 4.95 -5.98 24.55
CA PRO A 766 5.11 -7.03 25.56
C PRO A 766 6.06 -8.17 25.16
N LEU A 767 6.77 -8.74 26.13
CA LEU A 767 7.75 -9.83 25.91
C LEU A 767 7.17 -11.08 25.24
N ASN A 768 5.86 -11.29 25.29
CA ASN A 768 5.16 -12.42 24.69
C ASN A 768 4.56 -12.11 23.30
N THR A 769 4.87 -10.95 22.69
CA THR A 769 4.38 -10.60 21.36
C THR A 769 5.02 -11.51 20.29
N PRO A 770 4.24 -12.30 19.55
CA PRO A 770 4.78 -13.29 18.62
C PRO A 770 5.34 -12.65 17.36
N SER A 771 6.31 -13.32 16.73
CA SER A 771 6.91 -12.85 15.47
C SER A 771 5.87 -12.71 14.36
N GLY A 772 6.07 -11.71 13.50
CA GLY A 772 5.15 -11.35 12.42
C GLY A 772 4.00 -10.43 12.85
N THR A 773 3.96 -10.02 14.12
CA THR A 773 2.96 -9.05 14.61
C THR A 773 3.37 -7.65 14.14
N THR A 774 2.52 -6.98 13.35
CA THR A 774 2.80 -5.61 12.92
C THR A 774 2.32 -4.59 13.97
N VAL A 775 3.22 -3.67 14.33
CA VAL A 775 2.88 -2.45 15.06
C VAL A 775 2.72 -1.32 14.04
N THR A 776 1.53 -0.74 13.98
CA THR A 776 1.33 0.53 13.26
C THR A 776 1.49 1.68 14.23
N LEU A 777 2.55 2.47 14.06
CA LEU A 777 2.86 3.67 14.83
C LEU A 777 2.49 4.90 13.99
N VAL A 778 1.57 5.72 14.49
CA VAL A 778 1.28 7.05 13.92
C VAL A 778 1.97 8.10 14.78
N ILE A 779 2.81 8.93 14.18
CA ILE A 779 3.41 10.11 14.83
C ILE A 779 2.75 11.34 14.22
N GLU A 780 2.13 12.18 15.04
CA GLU A 780 1.36 13.36 14.65
C GLU A 780 2.06 14.63 15.14
N ALA A 781 2.03 15.69 14.32
CA ALA A 781 2.57 17.01 14.61
C ALA A 781 1.53 18.09 14.28
N GLU A 782 1.03 18.80 15.30
CA GLU A 782 0.08 19.92 15.16
C GLU A 782 0.78 21.28 15.31
N GLY A 783 0.42 22.23 14.46
CA GLY A 783 1.06 23.53 14.33
C GLY A 783 0.89 24.47 15.54
N PRO A 784 1.80 25.45 15.72
CA PRO A 784 1.74 26.37 16.86
C PRO A 784 0.41 27.11 16.96
N GLY A 785 -0.21 27.04 18.14
CA GLY A 785 -1.46 27.74 18.46
C GLY A 785 -2.75 26.93 18.29
N GLY A 786 -2.68 25.63 17.95
CA GLY A 786 -3.87 24.77 17.89
C GLY A 786 -4.81 25.08 16.72
N GLY A 787 -4.23 25.56 15.61
CA GLY A 787 -4.98 26.03 14.44
C GLY A 787 -5.52 24.93 13.51
N GLY A 788 -5.41 23.66 13.88
CA GLY A 788 -5.88 22.52 13.08
C GLY A 788 -5.03 22.15 11.86
N ASP A 789 -3.91 22.84 11.59
CA ASP A 789 -2.89 22.35 10.66
C ASP A 789 -2.10 21.23 11.34
N VAL A 790 -2.27 20.00 10.83
CA VAL A 790 -1.68 18.77 11.35
C VAL A 790 -1.03 18.02 10.19
N ASN A 791 0.19 17.52 10.39
CA ASN A 791 0.77 16.49 9.54
C ASN A 791 1.18 15.28 10.39
N TYR A 792 1.36 14.13 9.74
CA TYR A 792 1.63 12.85 10.38
C TYR A 792 2.64 12.05 9.56
N VAL A 793 3.18 11.00 10.17
CA VAL A 793 3.81 9.88 9.46
C VAL A 793 3.28 8.57 10.05
N VAL A 794 2.93 7.62 9.18
CA VAL A 794 2.47 6.28 9.57
C VAL A 794 3.59 5.28 9.28
N LEU A 795 4.12 4.65 10.32
CA LEU A 795 5.13 3.61 10.22
C LEU A 795 4.51 2.25 10.55
N ARG A 796 4.87 1.21 9.79
CA ARG A 796 4.59 -0.17 10.13
C ARG A 796 5.91 -0.86 10.45
N ILE A 797 5.97 -1.50 11.61
CA ILE A 797 7.19 -2.12 12.15
C ILE A 797 6.83 -3.55 12.57
N SER A 798 7.52 -4.53 12.02
CA SER A 798 7.22 -5.94 12.28
C SER A 798 7.95 -6.46 13.50
N VAL A 799 7.27 -7.24 14.33
CA VAL A 799 7.88 -7.85 15.52
C VAL A 799 8.65 -9.09 15.10
N LEU A 800 9.93 -9.19 15.50
CA LEU A 800 10.76 -10.36 15.28
C LEU A 800 11.40 -10.80 16.61
N ASN A 801 11.12 -12.04 17.02
CA ASN A 801 11.75 -12.66 18.19
C ASN A 801 13.12 -13.23 17.79
N PRO A 802 14.20 -12.97 18.56
CA PRO A 802 15.52 -13.51 18.27
C PRO A 802 15.55 -15.03 18.42
N VAL A 803 16.15 -15.72 17.45
CA VAL A 803 16.27 -17.17 17.41
C VAL A 803 17.24 -17.65 18.50
N GLY A 804 16.70 -18.14 19.62
CA GLY A 804 17.48 -18.65 20.75
C GLY A 804 17.07 -18.13 22.15
N GLY A 805 16.02 -17.30 22.25
CA GLY A 805 15.48 -16.86 23.54
C GLY A 805 15.04 -18.02 24.47
N PRO A 806 15.07 -17.83 25.81
CA PRO A 806 14.76 -18.88 26.77
C PRO A 806 13.31 -19.35 26.68
N PRO A 807 13.01 -20.61 27.08
CA PRO A 807 11.66 -21.17 26.98
C PRO A 807 10.65 -20.35 27.80
N VAL A 808 9.52 -20.03 27.17
CA VAL A 808 8.39 -19.37 27.83
C VAL A 808 8.01 -20.17 29.07
N PRO A 809 8.04 -19.57 30.29
CA PRO A 809 7.67 -20.29 31.49
C PRO A 809 6.18 -20.59 31.45
N PHE A 810 5.84 -21.85 31.14
CA PHE A 810 4.48 -22.36 31.13
C PHE A 810 3.90 -22.21 32.54
N ARG A 811 3.17 -21.10 32.77
CA ARG A 811 2.64 -20.74 34.09
C ARG A 811 1.41 -21.59 34.36
N ALA A 812 1.66 -22.84 34.77
CA ALA A 812 0.63 -23.81 35.12
C ALA A 812 -0.40 -23.17 36.06
N SER A 813 -1.65 -23.14 35.62
CA SER A 813 -2.76 -22.62 36.40
C SER A 813 -3.00 -23.55 37.60
N ALA A 814 -2.43 -23.17 38.74
CA ALA A 814 -2.74 -23.79 40.02
C ALA A 814 -4.24 -23.54 40.31
N GLY A 815 -5.06 -24.57 40.06
CA GLY A 815 -6.49 -24.53 40.36
C GLY A 815 -6.73 -24.28 41.85
N PRO A 816 -7.89 -23.70 42.23
CA PRO A 816 -8.20 -23.42 43.61
C PRO A 816 -8.22 -24.71 44.45
N PRO A 817 -7.83 -24.65 45.73
CA PRO A 817 -7.82 -25.83 46.60
C PRO A 817 -9.24 -26.38 46.79
N PRO A 818 -9.42 -27.72 46.81
CA PRO A 818 -10.75 -28.32 46.85
C PRO A 818 -11.45 -28.09 48.19
N THR A 819 -12.62 -27.46 48.16
CA THR A 819 -13.54 -27.38 49.30
C THR A 819 -14.06 -28.78 49.67
N ALA A 820 -14.09 -29.09 50.97
CA ALA A 820 -14.40 -30.43 51.43
C ALA A 820 -15.89 -30.78 51.30
N CYS A 821 -16.21 -31.85 50.54
CA CYS A 821 -17.53 -32.47 50.57
C CYS A 821 -17.73 -33.32 51.84
N ARG A 822 -18.97 -33.37 52.35
CA ARG A 822 -19.41 -34.34 53.36
C ARG A 822 -20.56 -35.18 52.80
N ALA A 823 -20.58 -36.46 53.15
CA ALA A 823 -21.20 -37.52 52.35
C ALA A 823 -22.74 -37.60 52.36
N ALA A 824 -23.28 -38.17 51.28
CA ALA A 824 -24.50 -38.98 51.27
C ALA A 824 -24.32 -40.15 50.27
N ALA A 825 -25.05 -41.25 50.46
CA ALA A 825 -25.08 -42.42 49.55
C ALA A 825 -26.21 -42.28 48.51
N GLY A 826 -26.29 -43.04 47.41
CA GLY A 826 -25.36 -44.07 46.89
C GLY A 826 -26.06 -45.41 46.62
N GLU A 827 -26.35 -45.73 45.35
CA GLU A 827 -26.92 -47.02 44.92
C GLU A 827 -26.38 -47.50 43.56
N ARG A 828 -26.83 -48.65 43.03
CA ARG A 828 -26.11 -49.48 42.03
C ARG A 828 -26.95 -49.83 40.80
N LEU A 829 -26.29 -50.11 39.67
CA LEU A 829 -26.50 -51.26 38.74
C LEU A 829 -25.49 -51.18 37.56
N ARG A 830 -24.45 -52.04 37.53
CA ARG A 830 -24.28 -53.27 36.70
C ARG A 830 -24.18 -53.07 35.17
N ALA A 831 -23.06 -53.54 34.62
CA ALA A 831 -22.80 -53.74 33.18
C ALA A 831 -22.73 -55.25 32.81
N PRO A 832 -22.61 -55.59 31.52
CA PRO A 832 -21.70 -56.67 31.12
C PRO A 832 -20.72 -56.28 29.98
N ARG A 833 -19.86 -57.24 29.59
CA ARG A 833 -18.66 -57.05 28.75
C ARG A 833 -18.83 -57.57 27.31
N VAL A 834 -17.95 -57.13 26.40
CA VAL A 834 -17.61 -57.83 25.14
C VAL A 834 -16.07 -58.03 25.06
N ARG A 835 -15.61 -59.06 24.33
CA ARG A 835 -14.19 -59.39 24.11
C ARG A 835 -13.99 -59.87 22.65
N ALA A 836 -12.93 -59.34 22.00
CA ALA A 836 -11.97 -59.95 21.05
C ALA A 836 -12.36 -61.12 20.08
N ALA A 837 -11.74 -61.31 18.89
CA ALA A 837 -10.85 -60.53 17.99
C ALA A 837 -10.42 -61.44 16.78
N VAL A 838 -9.41 -61.01 15.98
CA VAL A 838 -8.39 -61.84 15.24
C VAL A 838 -8.58 -62.22 13.73
N ARG A 839 -7.69 -61.63 12.87
CA ARG A 839 -7.00 -62.14 11.63
C ARG A 839 -7.81 -62.43 10.34
N ARG A 840 -7.45 -61.84 9.16
CA ARG A 840 -6.40 -62.17 8.12
C ARG A 840 -6.78 -63.34 7.16
N GLN A 841 -6.47 -63.40 5.85
CA GLN A 841 -5.91 -62.46 4.82
C GLN A 841 -5.79 -63.19 3.42
N VAL A 842 -5.63 -62.45 2.30
CA VAL A 842 -4.98 -62.83 1.00
C VAL A 842 -5.81 -63.43 -0.19
N ARG A 843 -5.63 -62.79 -1.38
CA ARG A 843 -5.76 -63.22 -2.81
C ARG A 843 -7.13 -63.34 -3.51
N ALA A 844 -7.05 -63.32 -4.86
CA ALA A 844 -8.12 -63.14 -5.85
C ALA A 844 -7.72 -63.75 -7.22
N GLN A 845 -8.68 -63.97 -8.13
CA GLN A 845 -8.48 -64.00 -9.60
C GLN A 845 -9.79 -63.94 -10.42
N LEU A 846 -9.65 -63.83 -11.76
CA LEU A 846 -10.64 -63.61 -12.85
C LEU A 846 -11.39 -64.93 -13.25
N PRO A 847 -12.25 -65.05 -14.31
CA PRO A 847 -12.63 -64.09 -15.38
C PRO A 847 -14.11 -64.06 -15.87
N ARG A 848 -14.36 -63.10 -16.81
CA ARG A 848 -15.34 -63.02 -17.93
C ARG A 848 -16.47 -64.07 -18.11
N GLY A 849 -17.66 -63.58 -18.48
CA GLY A 849 -18.72 -64.30 -19.22
C GLY A 849 -19.80 -63.33 -19.76
N ALA A 850 -20.44 -63.64 -20.90
CA ALA A 850 -21.49 -62.81 -21.53
C ALA A 850 -22.46 -63.65 -22.38
N VAL A 851 -23.70 -63.17 -22.60
CA VAL A 851 -24.65 -63.42 -23.73
C VAL A 851 -26.08 -62.99 -23.33
N ALA A 852 -26.93 -62.58 -24.30
CA ALA A 852 -28.34 -62.17 -24.12
C ALA A 852 -29.35 -63.34 -24.26
N PRO A 853 -30.68 -63.12 -24.11
CA PRO A 853 -31.52 -63.14 -25.32
C PRO A 853 -32.83 -62.29 -25.35
N VAL A 854 -33.18 -61.85 -26.57
CA VAL A 854 -34.49 -61.85 -27.30
C VAL A 854 -35.84 -61.97 -26.55
N GLY A 855 -36.86 -61.17 -26.98
CA GLY A 855 -38.30 -61.43 -26.77
C GLY A 855 -39.26 -60.48 -27.53
N ASP A 856 -40.31 -61.03 -28.18
CA ASP A 856 -41.36 -60.38 -29.01
C ASP A 856 -42.49 -59.68 -28.20
N GLY A 857 -43.55 -59.00 -28.72
CA GLY A 857 -43.94 -58.57 -30.09
C GLY A 857 -45.44 -58.16 -30.25
N GLU A 858 -45.76 -57.48 -31.37
CA GLU A 858 -47.08 -57.39 -32.08
C GLU A 858 -48.38 -56.69 -31.50
N ARG A 859 -48.70 -55.51 -32.08
CA ARG A 859 -49.98 -55.09 -32.77
C ARG A 859 -51.37 -54.88 -32.08
N ARG A 860 -51.88 -53.62 -32.26
CA ARG A 860 -53.23 -53.20 -32.82
C ARG A 860 -54.50 -53.37 -31.93
N ARG A 861 -55.63 -52.62 -32.07
CA ARG A 861 -56.10 -51.56 -33.03
C ARG A 861 -57.34 -50.77 -32.49
N ARG A 862 -57.51 -49.49 -32.91
CA ARG A 862 -58.79 -48.70 -33.04
C ARG A 862 -59.54 -48.34 -31.73
N ARG A 863 -60.35 -47.26 -31.62
CA ARG A 863 -60.82 -46.18 -32.54
C ARG A 863 -60.44 -44.76 -32.01
N ASP A 864 -61.31 -43.74 -32.12
CA ASP A 864 -61.25 -42.58 -33.04
C ASP A 864 -61.96 -41.36 -32.35
N GLY A 865 -61.87 -40.08 -32.73
CA GLY A 865 -61.10 -39.39 -33.77
C GLY A 865 -61.82 -38.13 -34.33
N ARG A 866 -61.50 -36.91 -33.83
CA ARG A 866 -61.92 -35.59 -34.37
C ARG A 866 -60.83 -34.52 -34.10
N GLY A 867 -60.46 -33.59 -35.00
CA GLY A 867 -60.81 -33.44 -36.42
C GLY A 867 -60.22 -32.17 -37.08
N ALA A 868 -60.25 -32.10 -38.44
CA ALA A 868 -59.84 -30.99 -39.35
C ALA A 868 -58.33 -30.60 -39.36
N GLY A 869 -57.72 -30.04 -40.43
CA GLY A 869 -58.14 -29.74 -41.82
C GLY A 869 -56.96 -29.27 -42.71
N GLN A 870 -57.09 -29.27 -44.06
CA GLN A 870 -56.04 -28.99 -45.09
C GLN A 870 -56.69 -28.36 -46.37
N PRO A 871 -56.03 -28.01 -47.53
CA PRO A 871 -54.65 -28.25 -48.05
C PRO A 871 -53.94 -27.06 -48.79
N ARG A 872 -52.90 -27.36 -49.61
CA ARG A 872 -52.20 -26.52 -50.65
C ARG A 872 -52.90 -26.64 -52.05
N PRO A 873 -52.32 -26.48 -53.29
CA PRO A 873 -51.01 -25.97 -53.81
C PRO A 873 -51.01 -25.18 -55.18
N ARG A 874 -49.83 -24.68 -55.65
CA ARG A 874 -49.24 -24.88 -57.03
C ARG A 874 -47.86 -24.19 -57.24
N GLN A 875 -47.33 -24.15 -58.49
CA GLN A 875 -45.89 -24.18 -58.86
C GLN A 875 -45.59 -23.53 -60.24
N ARG A 876 -44.29 -23.28 -60.55
CA ARG A 876 -43.60 -23.07 -61.87
C ARG A 876 -43.10 -21.64 -62.13
N ASP A 877 -41.97 -21.36 -62.80
CA ASP A 877 -40.81 -22.13 -63.36
C ASP A 877 -39.69 -21.09 -63.76
N ALA A 878 -38.44 -21.37 -64.18
CA ALA A 878 -37.43 -22.44 -64.01
C ALA A 878 -36.14 -22.04 -64.83
N VAL A 879 -35.16 -22.96 -65.02
CA VAL A 879 -34.09 -22.93 -66.10
C VAL A 879 -32.94 -21.88 -65.90
N ARG A 880 -31.61 -22.14 -66.06
CA ARG A 880 -30.80 -23.29 -66.57
C ARG A 880 -29.33 -23.35 -66.02
N GLN A 881 -28.83 -24.56 -65.78
CA GLN A 881 -27.47 -25.15 -65.99
C GLN A 881 -26.10 -24.41 -65.78
N THR A 882 -25.19 -25.16 -65.11
CA THR A 882 -23.72 -25.36 -65.36
C THR A 882 -22.65 -24.27 -65.10
N GLY A 883 -21.50 -24.71 -64.57
CA GLY A 883 -20.21 -23.98 -64.58
C GLY A 883 -19.17 -24.58 -63.61
N ALA A 884 -17.87 -24.55 -63.94
CA ALA A 884 -16.79 -25.03 -63.06
C ALA A 884 -15.43 -24.36 -63.34
N ARG A 885 -14.57 -24.34 -62.30
CA ARG A 885 -13.13 -23.99 -62.29
C ARG A 885 -12.71 -22.52 -62.58
N GLN A 886 -11.55 -22.17 -62.01
CA GLN A 886 -10.58 -21.14 -62.40
C GLN A 886 -10.22 -21.22 -63.91
N PRO A 887 -9.72 -20.14 -64.58
CA PRO A 887 -8.50 -19.41 -64.17
C PRO A 887 -8.42 -17.91 -64.55
N GLU A 888 -7.18 -17.39 -64.52
CA GLU A 888 -6.72 -16.02 -64.83
C GLU A 888 -6.88 -15.56 -66.30
N ARG A 889 -6.47 -14.29 -66.53
CA ARG A 889 -6.03 -13.61 -67.78
C ARG A 889 -7.06 -12.68 -68.47
N HIS A 890 -6.67 -11.63 -69.20
CA HIS A 890 -5.56 -10.65 -69.13
C HIS A 890 -5.78 -9.60 -70.26
N LEU A 891 -5.13 -8.43 -70.19
CA LEU A 891 -4.89 -7.43 -71.26
C LEU A 891 -6.08 -6.70 -71.95
N GLY A 892 -5.98 -5.36 -71.94
CA GLY A 892 -6.14 -4.54 -73.15
C GLY A 892 -6.92 -3.20 -73.00
N ASP A 893 -6.45 -2.05 -73.50
CA ASP A 893 -5.07 -1.67 -73.83
C ASP A 893 -4.88 -0.12 -73.98
N LEU A 894 -3.60 0.33 -73.96
CA LEU A 894 -3.02 1.46 -74.73
C LEU A 894 -3.68 2.87 -74.75
N ARG A 895 -3.00 3.88 -74.15
CA ARG A 895 -2.21 4.92 -74.90
C ARG A 895 -1.58 6.06 -74.06
N ARG A 896 -0.23 6.09 -74.04
CA ARG A 896 0.75 7.22 -74.11
C ARG A 896 1.95 6.95 -73.18
N LEU A 897 3.05 6.37 -73.69
CA LEU A 897 4.22 7.07 -74.30
C LEU A 897 5.03 7.91 -73.26
N VAL A 898 6.10 7.36 -72.66
CA VAL A 898 7.52 7.33 -73.15
C VAL A 898 8.29 8.62 -72.78
N ARG A 899 9.45 8.61 -72.06
CA ARG A 899 10.78 8.07 -72.45
C ARG A 899 11.70 7.56 -71.30
N LEU A 900 12.20 6.33 -71.50
CA LEU A 900 13.54 5.73 -71.24
C LEU A 900 14.66 6.43 -70.38
N ALA A 901 15.02 5.77 -69.28
CA ALA A 901 16.30 5.06 -68.98
C ALA A 901 17.71 5.73 -68.97
N ARG A 902 18.45 5.53 -67.84
CA ARG A 902 19.87 5.05 -67.68
C ARG A 902 20.25 5.10 -66.16
N ARG A 903 20.85 4.07 -65.52
CA ARG A 903 22.26 3.56 -65.49
C ARG A 903 23.30 4.47 -64.79
N GLY A 904 24.04 3.91 -63.81
CA GLY A 904 25.15 4.53 -63.06
C GLY A 904 24.68 5.18 -61.74
N ALA A 905 25.17 4.92 -60.52
CA ALA A 905 26.39 4.28 -59.95
C ALA A 905 27.64 5.18 -59.75
N ALA A 906 27.88 5.53 -58.47
CA ALA A 906 29.13 5.94 -57.79
C ALA A 906 29.95 7.17 -58.28
N GLY A 907 30.57 7.92 -57.34
CA GLY A 907 31.80 8.68 -57.64
C GLY A 907 32.12 10.01 -56.91
N GLY A 908 32.54 9.96 -55.63
CA GLY A 908 33.81 10.54 -55.13
C GLY A 908 34.11 12.07 -55.08
N GLY A 909 34.37 12.56 -53.86
CA GLY A 909 35.36 13.63 -53.55
C GLY A 909 34.89 15.09 -53.62
N GLN A 910 35.63 16.07 -53.06
CA GLN A 910 36.73 16.02 -52.08
C GLN A 910 36.95 17.40 -51.40
N ARG A 911 37.43 17.41 -50.14
CA ARG A 911 38.20 18.48 -49.43
C ARG A 911 37.78 19.97 -49.56
N GLY A 912 37.49 20.60 -48.41
CA GLY A 912 37.58 22.06 -48.21
C GLY A 912 37.94 22.40 -46.75
N GLN A 913 38.96 23.22 -46.50
CA GLN A 913 39.48 23.50 -45.15
C GLN A 913 39.05 24.85 -44.57
N ARG A 914 38.91 24.87 -43.23
CA ARG A 914 39.25 25.96 -42.29
C ARG A 914 38.91 27.41 -42.66
N ARG A 915 38.12 28.06 -41.80
CA ARG A 915 38.59 29.27 -41.09
C ARG A 915 37.91 29.46 -39.73
N HIS A 916 38.46 30.36 -38.94
CA HIS A 916 38.31 30.45 -37.48
C HIS A 916 38.54 31.91 -37.04
N VAL A 917 38.31 32.24 -35.76
CA VAL A 917 38.72 33.50 -35.09
C VAL A 917 37.89 34.77 -35.40
N LEU A 918 36.99 35.09 -34.45
CA LEU A 918 36.91 36.35 -33.66
C LEU A 918 36.87 37.74 -34.35
N LEU A 919 35.91 38.58 -33.91
CA LEU A 919 36.17 40.01 -33.65
C LEU A 919 35.23 40.55 -32.53
N GLN A 920 35.50 41.76 -32.03
CA GLN A 920 34.96 42.26 -30.76
C GLN A 920 34.28 43.65 -30.84
N ARG A 921 33.30 43.86 -29.95
CA ARG A 921 33.10 45.07 -29.08
C ARG A 921 32.79 46.47 -29.65
N LEU A 922 31.94 47.18 -28.88
CA LEU A 922 31.80 48.65 -28.74
C LEU A 922 31.12 49.38 -29.92
N HIS A 923 30.46 50.56 -29.80
CA HIS A 923 30.32 51.65 -28.79
C HIS A 923 28.84 52.19 -28.84
N ARG A 924 28.28 53.14 -28.04
CA ARG A 924 28.43 53.69 -26.67
C ARG A 924 27.51 54.95 -26.55
N GLN A 925 27.22 55.44 -25.33
CA GLN A 925 26.63 56.77 -24.97
C GLN A 925 25.09 56.86 -24.97
N ARG A 926 24.40 57.67 -24.14
CA ARG A 926 24.73 58.68 -23.07
C ARG A 926 23.58 58.60 -21.99
N ARG A 927 23.39 59.41 -20.92
CA ARG A 927 23.96 60.68 -20.41
C ARG A 927 24.10 60.63 -18.86
N ARG A 928 23.58 61.63 -18.10
CA ARG A 928 23.57 61.88 -16.62
C ARG A 928 22.81 63.24 -16.38
N PRO A 929 22.56 63.82 -15.16
CA PRO A 929 23.42 63.82 -13.94
C PRO A 929 22.81 64.00 -12.49
N ARG A 930 23.65 63.75 -11.46
CA ARG A 930 23.89 64.43 -10.13
C ARG A 930 22.70 65.03 -9.31
N ARG A 931 22.71 65.05 -7.96
CA ARG A 931 23.80 65.03 -6.92
C ARG A 931 23.51 63.94 -5.82
N LEU A 932 23.99 63.88 -4.56
CA LEU A 932 25.04 64.55 -3.74
C LEU A 932 25.59 63.56 -2.63
N PHE A 933 26.01 64.06 -1.46
CA PHE A 933 26.46 63.46 -0.18
C PHE A 933 26.35 64.58 0.92
N PRO A 934 26.68 64.46 2.24
CA PRO A 934 27.53 63.52 3.00
C PRO A 934 26.68 62.61 3.96
N GLN A 935 27.10 62.01 5.08
CA GLN A 935 28.36 62.00 5.88
C GLN A 935 28.54 60.63 6.61
N LEU A 936 29.37 60.57 7.67
CA LEU A 936 29.70 59.35 8.43
C LEU A 936 30.22 59.66 9.84
N GLY A 937 30.03 58.74 10.80
CA GLY A 937 30.85 58.61 12.02
C GLY A 937 30.09 58.05 13.24
N ARG A 938 30.75 57.53 14.29
CA ARG A 938 32.06 56.84 14.43
C ARG A 938 32.18 56.34 15.89
N ALA A 939 32.99 55.29 16.14
CA ALA A 939 33.43 54.80 17.47
C ALA A 939 32.35 54.14 18.37
N ARG A 940 32.66 53.27 19.35
CA ARG A 940 33.81 52.35 19.60
C ARG A 940 33.38 51.24 20.61
N PRO A 941 34.12 50.12 20.76
CA PRO A 941 33.76 49.01 21.65
C PRO A 941 34.48 48.97 23.02
N GLY A 942 33.92 48.20 23.96
CA GLY A 942 34.58 47.48 25.06
C GLY A 942 33.93 46.09 25.16
N ALA A 943 34.60 44.96 25.42
CA ALA A 943 35.44 44.64 26.59
C ALA A 943 34.62 44.71 27.89
N TRP A 944 34.57 43.68 28.76
CA TRP A 944 35.68 42.81 29.20
C TRP A 944 35.49 41.29 28.98
N SER A 945 36.54 40.53 29.33
CA SER A 945 36.52 39.07 29.53
C SER A 945 37.22 38.73 30.88
N PRO A 946 37.74 37.52 31.16
CA PRO A 946 37.04 36.53 31.99
C PRO A 946 37.81 36.13 33.28
N ALA A 947 37.18 35.35 34.16
CA ALA A 947 37.88 34.47 35.11
C ALA A 947 36.95 33.36 35.64
N GLU A 948 37.46 32.13 35.68
CA GLU A 948 36.99 31.08 36.61
C GLU A 948 37.78 31.18 37.92
N PHE A 949 37.20 30.76 39.05
CA PHE A 949 37.82 29.94 40.12
C PHE A 949 36.85 29.82 41.31
N GLY A 950 36.70 28.61 41.87
CA GLY A 950 36.10 28.40 43.21
C GLY A 950 37.17 28.49 44.32
N PRO A 951 36.99 27.91 45.52
CA PRO A 951 35.84 27.13 46.03
C PRO A 951 35.46 27.47 47.51
N VAL A 952 35.00 26.47 48.31
CA VAL A 952 34.97 26.37 49.82
C VAL A 952 33.65 26.67 50.58
N LEU A 953 32.97 25.57 50.95
CA LEU A 953 32.40 25.21 52.28
C LEU A 953 31.99 26.30 53.30
N LYS A 954 30.69 26.31 53.68
CA LYS A 954 30.21 25.82 55.01
C LYS A 954 28.68 25.95 55.24
N SER A 955 28.10 24.87 55.78
CA SER A 955 27.16 24.73 56.94
C SER A 955 26.18 25.87 57.32
N ARG A 956 24.96 25.63 57.82
CA ARG A 956 24.44 24.63 58.80
C ARG A 956 22.94 24.32 58.50
N ARG A 957 22.35 23.15 58.82
CA ARG A 957 21.82 22.66 60.13
C ARG A 957 20.77 23.62 60.76
N GLU A 958 19.65 23.20 61.37
CA GLU A 958 19.27 21.86 61.89
C GLU A 958 17.77 21.71 62.32
N THR A 959 17.27 20.45 62.39
CA THR A 959 16.26 19.90 63.37
C THR A 959 14.80 20.43 63.39
N LEU A 960 13.77 19.77 63.97
CA LEU A 960 13.41 18.38 64.42
C LEU A 960 11.85 18.36 64.61
N GLY A 961 11.12 17.25 64.80
CA GLY A 961 11.44 15.82 64.96
C GLY A 961 10.15 14.95 64.91
N SER A 962 10.24 13.64 64.66
CA SER A 962 10.17 12.53 65.66
C SER A 962 8.74 12.19 66.14
N CYS A 963 8.31 10.94 66.42
CA CYS A 963 8.90 9.59 66.49
C CYS A 963 7.77 8.53 66.23
N GLY A 964 8.00 7.23 65.98
CA GLY A 964 9.24 6.48 65.73
C GLY A 964 9.17 4.98 66.13
N ARG A 965 10.15 4.18 65.65
CA ARG A 965 10.52 2.77 66.03
C ARG A 965 9.65 1.61 65.46
N GLY A 966 10.22 0.48 65.01
CA GLY A 966 11.64 0.22 64.67
C GLY A 966 12.07 -1.26 64.56
N PHE A 967 13.27 -1.48 63.98
CA PHE A 967 14.17 -2.68 64.07
C PHE A 967 13.67 -4.05 63.50
N ARG A 968 14.45 -4.92 62.83
CA ARG A 968 15.88 -5.02 62.35
C ARG A 968 15.94 -6.17 61.27
N SER A 969 17.02 -6.66 60.62
CA SER A 969 18.50 -6.51 60.69
C SER A 969 19.24 -7.03 59.42
N ALA A 970 20.46 -6.52 59.18
CA ALA A 970 21.76 -7.18 58.86
C ALA A 970 21.86 -8.57 58.11
N LYS A 971 22.90 -8.91 57.29
CA LYS A 971 24.13 -8.22 56.77
C LYS A 971 24.96 -9.18 55.84
N VAL A 972 25.78 -8.63 54.89
CA VAL A 972 27.16 -9.12 54.48
C VAL A 972 27.28 -10.51 53.77
N ARG A 973 28.19 -10.84 52.82
CA ARG A 973 29.13 -10.20 51.85
C ARG A 973 29.50 -11.25 50.74
N PRO A 974 30.17 -10.90 49.62
CA PRO A 974 30.64 -11.86 48.59
C PRO A 974 32.07 -12.40 48.83
N PHE A 975 32.47 -13.49 48.14
CA PHE A 975 33.88 -13.95 48.01
C PHE A 975 34.12 -14.80 46.72
N LEU A 976 35.40 -15.07 46.40
CA LEU A 976 35.94 -15.75 45.21
C LEU A 976 36.14 -17.27 45.40
N GLU A 977 36.31 -18.03 44.30
CA GLU A 977 37.43 -18.97 43.97
C GLU A 977 37.11 -19.83 42.71
N ILE A 978 38.01 -20.60 42.06
CA ILE A 978 39.28 -20.26 41.36
C ILE A 978 39.63 -21.39 40.33
N PHE A 979 40.40 -21.04 39.29
CA PHE A 979 41.15 -21.83 38.26
C PHE A 979 41.59 -23.30 38.53
N PRO A 980 41.85 -24.16 37.50
CA PRO A 980 43.04 -24.10 36.58
C PRO A 980 42.89 -24.70 35.15
N LEU A 981 43.88 -24.72 34.21
CA LEU A 981 45.02 -23.84 33.81
C LEU A 981 45.60 -24.27 32.42
N GLY A 982 46.33 -23.35 31.74
CA GLY A 982 47.26 -23.61 30.63
C GLY A 982 46.66 -23.57 29.20
N GLY A 983 47.35 -23.13 28.13
CA GLY A 983 48.72 -22.58 27.93
C GLY A 983 49.15 -22.79 26.46
N SER A 984 50.08 -22.06 25.82
CA SER A 984 50.91 -20.92 26.22
C SER A 984 51.45 -20.16 25.00
N VAL A 985 51.42 -18.82 25.06
CA VAL A 985 52.34 -17.81 24.45
C VAL A 985 53.24 -18.24 23.26
N ARG A 986 53.01 -17.62 22.10
CA ARG A 986 53.98 -16.66 21.52
C ARG A 986 53.31 -15.58 20.68
#